data_AF-A0A6V7U613-F1
#
_entry.id   AF-A0A6V7U613-F1
#
_cell.length_a   1.000
_cell.length_b   1.000
_cell.length_c   1.000
_cell.angle_alpha   90.00
_cell.angle_beta   90.00
_cell.angle_gamma   90.00
#
_symmetry.space_group_name_H-M   'P 1'
#
loop_
_entity.id
_entity.type
_entity.pdbx_description
1 polymer ?
#
loop_
_entity_poly.entity_id
_entity_poly.type
_entity_poly.pdbx_seq_one_letter_code
_entity_poly.pdbx_strand_id
1 'polypeptide(L)'
;MVKVQKNKKLQNLNKFNKSKKFAKNKLKKLSNIYSDSPTNEVKKKKNNKQNSNKNFKQNKPKIEHEESNKWYDYQINECRLNENKLDEKLLQKMKKQAEILLEHDTNLFEQWYKSKNRGDAEWIDTVSQKGAFSDKISSIQLRIQRSPVHALSHLIKFVELIGKKGAVIRQAYTITKALKELFVNELLPPGRKLFLFNQRPLEELEDKNGIELERRLIMWIFEEKLKMCYKQFVDGLQILAGNVVEGVALNACKEMTELLIDRPEQEQFLLNSIVNKLGHPLYRVGSKVAMFLEQLIRKHPNMRLIVIKEIEQLMFRKNILPKAQRYGLHFLSRILIIAGEFEIATCLVQIYLKFFRILVLNDVLNEHHLLPLLITGLNRAFPYMKGKSLDSDLLKDIDSLYAIVQTAKFSTSLNVLRLLFQIHSASDGITDRFYCAFYRRILNPDGFGNQSHSKFFSLLQRVLKNDLVECRVRAFIKRLFQVALASSASFAAATLLTCSVIIQERPSLLRLDESLENQTENEKTIKNEEKIKEENSALEQKLVWFEQNGNSADEEEEETYFDIKDESSDELNKEIKKEKILIQKNFQKLQDGFIDVIFSKIFIKKFSSFIFEASSSTLNNIKSDKQNNIPSLPKRRNAYDPNARNPLFSGADFSLDTELYTLARHYHPTVASFARTLIQGRLNSLQRRSFN
;
A
#
# COMPACT_ATOMS: atom_id res chain seq x y z
N MET A 1 -75.11 23.33 19.56
CA MET A 1 -74.03 24.32 19.33
C MET A 1 -73.02 23.97 18.21
N VAL A 2 -72.94 22.74 17.69
CA VAL A 2 -71.94 22.37 16.65
C VAL A 2 -72.33 22.77 15.20
N LYS A 3 -73.61 23.00 14.89
CA LYS A 3 -74.05 23.46 13.56
C LYS A 3 -73.82 24.96 13.29
N VAL A 4 -73.77 25.80 14.33
CA VAL A 4 -73.56 27.26 14.20
C VAL A 4 -72.09 27.62 13.89
N GLN A 5 -71.14 26.77 14.30
CA GLN A 5 -69.71 26.98 14.04
C GLN A 5 -69.25 26.59 12.62
N LYS A 6 -69.94 25.66 11.94
CA LYS A 6 -69.62 25.30 10.54
C LYS A 6 -70.02 26.41 9.55
N ASN A 7 -71.14 27.11 9.78
CA ASN A 7 -71.58 28.21 8.89
C ASN A 7 -70.70 29.47 9.00
N LYS A 8 -70.11 29.76 10.17
CA LYS A 8 -69.15 30.86 10.33
C LYS A 8 -67.82 30.61 9.60
N LYS A 9 -67.36 29.36 9.49
CA LYS A 9 -66.13 29.01 8.73
C LYS A 9 -66.33 29.13 7.21
N LEU A 10 -67.50 28.76 6.68
CA LEU A 10 -67.83 28.90 5.25
C LEU A 10 -68.01 30.37 4.82
N GLN A 11 -68.56 31.23 5.68
CA GLN A 11 -68.66 32.67 5.39
C GLN A 11 -67.29 33.39 5.40
N ASN A 12 -66.35 32.95 6.23
CA ASN A 12 -64.99 33.51 6.25
C ASN A 12 -64.14 33.10 5.03
N LEU A 13 -64.32 31.87 4.51
CA LEU A 13 -63.68 31.42 3.27
C LEU A 13 -64.19 32.20 2.03
N ASN A 14 -65.48 32.54 1.99
CA ASN A 14 -66.05 33.34 0.90
C ASN A 14 -65.65 34.84 0.95
N LYS A 15 -65.39 35.41 2.14
CA LYS A 15 -64.80 36.75 2.27
C LYS A 15 -63.33 36.79 1.83
N PHE A 16 -62.55 35.75 2.10
CA PHE A 16 -61.15 35.65 1.66
C PHE A 16 -61.00 35.50 0.13
N ASN A 17 -61.93 34.78 -0.51
CA ASN A 17 -61.92 34.63 -1.98
C ASN A 17 -62.43 35.88 -2.72
N LYS A 18 -63.27 36.72 -2.11
CA LYS A 18 -63.67 38.03 -2.68
C LYS A 18 -62.53 39.06 -2.62
N SER A 19 -61.67 39.06 -1.60
CA SER A 19 -60.54 40.00 -1.54
C SER A 19 -59.44 39.69 -2.57
N LYS A 20 -59.18 38.40 -2.87
CA LYS A 20 -58.28 37.97 -3.95
C LYS A 20 -58.79 38.33 -5.35
N LYS A 21 -60.11 38.40 -5.57
CA LYS A 21 -60.72 38.82 -6.84
C LYS A 21 -60.65 40.35 -7.04
N PHE A 22 -60.78 41.13 -5.96
CA PHE A 22 -60.60 42.58 -5.99
C PHE A 22 -59.14 43.01 -6.22
N ALA A 23 -58.15 42.28 -5.67
CA ALA A 23 -56.73 42.55 -5.92
C ALA A 23 -56.31 42.26 -7.38
N LYS A 24 -56.89 41.23 -8.00
CA LYS A 24 -56.67 40.90 -9.43
C LYS A 24 -57.25 41.94 -10.39
N ASN A 25 -58.33 42.63 -10.01
CA ASN A 25 -58.94 43.69 -10.82
C ASN A 25 -58.24 45.05 -10.66
N LYS A 26 -57.54 45.30 -9.54
CA LYS A 26 -56.73 46.52 -9.37
C LYS A 26 -55.41 46.45 -10.15
N LEU A 27 -54.80 45.26 -10.28
CA LEU A 27 -53.61 45.03 -11.12
C LEU A 27 -53.90 45.08 -12.63
N LYS A 28 -55.12 44.77 -13.08
CA LYS A 28 -55.55 44.94 -14.48
C LYS A 28 -55.90 46.39 -14.87
N LYS A 29 -56.09 47.29 -13.90
CA LYS A 29 -56.39 48.71 -14.16
C LYS A 29 -55.14 49.60 -14.21
N LEU A 30 -53.96 49.09 -13.86
CA LEU A 30 -52.68 49.81 -13.95
C LEU A 30 -51.91 49.53 -15.24
N SER A 31 -52.28 48.47 -15.99
CA SER A 31 -51.64 48.10 -17.26
C SER A 31 -52.21 48.82 -18.50
N ASN A 32 -53.19 49.73 -18.32
CA ASN A 32 -53.92 50.39 -19.40
C ASN A 32 -53.61 51.89 -19.55
N ILE A 33 -52.44 52.37 -19.09
CA ILE A 33 -52.08 53.81 -19.15
C ILE A 33 -51.02 54.13 -20.23
N TYR A 34 -50.47 53.15 -20.94
CA TYR A 34 -49.54 53.43 -22.05
C TYR A 34 -49.84 52.55 -23.27
N SER A 35 -50.88 52.95 -24.03
CA SER A 35 -51.03 52.58 -25.44
C SER A 35 -52.03 53.53 -26.10
N ASP A 36 -51.62 54.77 -26.32
CA ASP A 36 -52.27 55.64 -27.30
C ASP A 36 -51.50 55.54 -28.62
N SER A 37 -52.17 54.98 -29.63
CA SER A 37 -51.87 55.25 -31.04
C SER A 37 -53.21 55.53 -31.73
N PRO A 38 -53.35 56.65 -32.47
CA PRO A 38 -54.64 57.11 -32.94
C PRO A 38 -55.12 56.29 -34.15
N THR A 39 -56.43 56.13 -34.18
CA THR A 39 -57.27 55.63 -35.27
C THR A 39 -57.05 56.41 -36.57
N ASN A 40 -57.06 55.71 -37.71
CA ASN A 40 -57.68 56.24 -38.93
C ASN A 40 -58.12 55.12 -39.90
N GLU A 41 -59.15 55.48 -40.66
CA GLU A 41 -60.18 54.65 -41.28
C GLU A 41 -59.77 53.88 -42.54
N VAL A 42 -60.62 52.89 -42.84
CA VAL A 42 -60.64 52.00 -44.01
C VAL A 42 -60.82 52.78 -45.32
N LYS A 43 -60.02 52.46 -46.37
CA LYS A 43 -60.47 52.44 -47.78
C LYS A 43 -59.60 51.55 -48.69
N LYS A 44 -60.30 50.80 -49.54
CA LYS A 44 -59.92 49.72 -50.48
C LYS A 44 -58.80 50.07 -51.48
N LYS A 45 -57.93 49.09 -51.83
CA LYS A 45 -57.86 48.43 -53.17
C LYS A 45 -56.58 47.59 -53.38
N LYS A 46 -56.81 46.34 -53.82
CA LYS A 46 -56.13 45.53 -54.86
C LYS A 46 -54.59 45.51 -54.98
N ASN A 47 -54.07 44.28 -54.94
CA ASN A 47 -52.96 43.68 -55.71
C ASN A 47 -51.75 44.56 -56.03
N ASN A 48 -50.58 44.19 -55.49
CA ASN A 48 -49.51 43.65 -56.32
C ASN A 48 -48.45 42.92 -55.50
N LYS A 49 -48.04 41.76 -56.03
CA LYS A 49 -46.82 41.04 -55.65
C LYS A 49 -45.60 41.96 -55.81
N GLN A 50 -44.54 41.60 -55.08
CA GLN A 50 -43.17 42.14 -55.11
C GLN A 50 -42.89 43.26 -54.10
N ASN A 51 -42.53 42.85 -52.87
CA ASN A 51 -41.36 43.35 -52.12
C ASN A 51 -41.34 42.76 -50.70
N SER A 52 -40.90 41.52 -50.55
CA SER A 52 -40.68 40.87 -49.24
C SER A 52 -39.21 40.54 -48.95
N ASN A 53 -38.26 41.22 -49.59
CA ASN A 53 -36.83 40.89 -49.50
C ASN A 53 -35.93 41.93 -48.78
N LYS A 54 -36.49 42.86 -48.00
CA LYS A 54 -35.66 43.85 -47.27
C LYS A 54 -35.67 43.79 -45.73
N ASN A 55 -36.48 42.94 -45.09
CA ASN A 55 -36.53 42.84 -43.62
C ASN A 55 -35.69 41.70 -43.00
N PHE A 56 -34.91 40.95 -43.79
CA PHE A 56 -34.15 39.80 -43.28
C PHE A 56 -32.77 40.13 -42.69
N LYS A 57 -32.31 41.40 -42.72
CA LYS A 57 -30.96 41.77 -42.24
C LYS A 57 -30.85 42.04 -40.73
N GLN A 58 -31.96 42.14 -39.98
CA GLN A 58 -31.93 42.53 -38.55
C GLN A 58 -32.09 41.36 -37.55
N ASN A 59 -32.41 40.14 -38.01
CA ASN A 59 -32.68 38.99 -37.14
C ASN A 59 -31.50 38.01 -37.03
N LYS A 60 -30.26 38.49 -36.94
CA LYS A 60 -29.11 37.61 -36.65
C LYS A 60 -28.79 37.64 -35.14
N PRO A 61 -28.49 36.48 -34.52
CA PRO A 61 -28.06 36.44 -33.12
C PRO A 61 -26.76 37.25 -32.95
N LYS A 62 -26.62 37.91 -31.80
CA LYS A 62 -25.46 38.76 -31.52
C LYS A 62 -24.20 37.92 -31.32
N ILE A 63 -24.33 36.71 -30.75
CA ILE A 63 -23.26 35.72 -30.68
C ILE A 63 -23.45 34.69 -31.81
N GLU A 64 -22.51 34.66 -32.75
CA GLU A 64 -22.42 33.59 -33.75
C GLU A 64 -21.45 32.53 -33.22
N HIS A 65 -21.97 31.33 -32.94
CA HIS A 65 -21.16 30.16 -32.59
C HIS A 65 -21.00 29.32 -33.85
N GLU A 66 -19.76 29.09 -34.29
CA GLU A 66 -19.45 28.11 -35.33
C GLU A 66 -19.36 26.73 -34.68
N GLU A 67 -19.98 25.70 -35.26
CA GLU A 67 -20.05 24.35 -34.67
C GLU A 67 -18.67 23.72 -34.41
N SER A 68 -17.60 24.24 -35.05
CA SER A 68 -16.21 23.79 -34.86
C SER A 68 -15.47 24.48 -33.71
N ASN A 69 -15.88 25.69 -33.29
CA ASN A 69 -15.15 26.49 -32.32
C ASN A 69 -15.82 26.38 -30.95
N LYS A 70 -15.04 26.24 -29.88
CA LYS A 70 -15.62 26.14 -28.53
C LYS A 70 -15.87 27.52 -27.97
N TRP A 71 -16.86 27.62 -27.08
CA TRP A 71 -17.30 28.92 -26.56
C TRP A 71 -16.21 29.73 -25.85
N TYR A 72 -15.21 29.04 -25.30
CA TYR A 72 -14.08 29.65 -24.62
C TYR A 72 -12.94 30.10 -25.54
N ASP A 73 -12.95 29.73 -26.83
CA ASP A 73 -11.91 30.09 -27.80
C ASP A 73 -12.05 31.53 -28.30
N TYR A 74 -13.30 32.03 -28.38
CA TYR A 74 -13.60 33.41 -28.78
C TYR A 74 -13.91 34.34 -27.59
N GLN A 75 -13.78 33.85 -26.36
CA GLN A 75 -13.97 34.66 -25.16
C GLN A 75 -12.67 35.35 -24.73
N ILE A 76 -12.75 36.65 -24.48
CA ILE A 76 -11.65 37.42 -23.90
C ILE A 76 -11.56 37.13 -22.39
N ASN A 77 -10.45 36.51 -21.98
CA ASN A 77 -10.23 35.99 -20.63
C ASN A 77 -9.60 37.03 -19.67
N GLU A 78 -10.17 38.24 -19.62
CA GLU A 78 -9.70 39.30 -18.71
C GLU A 78 -10.20 39.03 -17.27
N CYS A 79 -9.27 38.95 -16.32
CA CYS A 79 -9.55 38.71 -14.91
C CYS A 79 -9.04 39.88 -14.08
N ARG A 80 -9.84 40.33 -13.12
CA ARG A 80 -9.42 41.39 -12.20
C ARG A 80 -8.39 40.82 -11.22
N LEU A 81 -7.18 41.38 -11.21
CA LEU A 81 -6.10 40.97 -10.30
C LEU A 81 -6.27 41.52 -8.87
N ASN A 82 -7.03 42.61 -8.69
CA ASN A 82 -7.16 43.33 -7.42
C ASN A 82 -8.59 43.24 -6.82
N GLU A 83 -8.67 42.76 -5.57
CA GLU A 83 -9.89 42.61 -4.75
C GLU A 83 -10.42 43.95 -4.18
N ASN A 84 -10.39 45.04 -4.94
CA ASN A 84 -11.02 46.27 -4.47
C ASN A 84 -12.54 46.12 -4.51
N LYS A 85 -13.22 46.59 -3.44
CA LYS A 85 -14.68 46.56 -3.30
C LYS A 85 -15.32 47.28 -4.50
N LEU A 86 -15.96 46.51 -5.38
CA LEU A 86 -16.84 47.06 -6.42
C LEU A 86 -18.00 47.82 -5.80
N ASP A 87 -18.48 48.85 -6.51
CA ASP A 87 -19.82 49.41 -6.28
C ASP A 87 -20.89 48.33 -6.53
N GLU A 88 -21.38 47.75 -5.45
CA GLU A 88 -22.35 46.64 -5.44
C GLU A 88 -23.64 46.99 -6.22
N LYS A 89 -24.01 48.28 -6.27
CA LYS A 89 -25.14 48.79 -7.05
C LYS A 89 -24.89 48.76 -8.56
N LEU A 90 -23.69 49.10 -9.01
CA LEU A 90 -23.32 49.10 -10.43
C LEU A 90 -23.20 47.66 -10.94
N LEU A 91 -22.60 46.78 -10.14
CA LEU A 91 -22.53 45.34 -10.38
C LEU A 91 -23.92 44.71 -10.58
N GLN A 92 -24.87 45.00 -9.69
CA GLN A 92 -26.24 44.50 -9.81
C GLN A 92 -26.97 45.06 -11.04
N LYS A 93 -26.74 46.33 -11.39
CA LYS A 93 -27.33 46.94 -12.59
C LYS A 93 -26.80 46.27 -13.87
N MET A 94 -25.49 46.12 -13.98
CA MET A 94 -24.83 45.50 -15.13
C MET A 94 -25.18 44.01 -15.25
N LYS A 95 -25.30 43.30 -14.13
CA LYS A 95 -25.75 41.91 -14.12
C LYS A 95 -27.19 41.76 -14.64
N LYS A 96 -28.12 42.60 -14.18
CA LYS A 96 -29.51 42.61 -14.69
C LYS A 96 -29.56 42.94 -16.18
N GLN A 97 -28.77 43.91 -16.63
CA GLN A 97 -28.68 44.26 -18.04
C GLN A 97 -28.16 43.09 -18.88
N ALA A 98 -27.10 42.41 -18.41
CA ALA A 98 -26.56 41.22 -19.07
C ALA A 98 -27.57 40.05 -19.12
N GLU A 99 -28.36 39.85 -18.06
CA GLU A 99 -29.41 38.83 -18.04
C GLU A 99 -30.50 39.08 -19.09
N ILE A 100 -30.98 40.32 -19.20
CA ILE A 100 -31.97 40.72 -20.21
C ILE A 100 -31.38 40.54 -21.62
N LEU A 101 -30.12 40.92 -21.82
CA LEU A 101 -29.43 40.76 -23.10
C LEU A 101 -29.29 39.28 -23.49
N LEU A 102 -28.92 38.41 -22.55
CA LEU A 102 -28.83 36.97 -22.79
C LEU A 102 -30.20 36.38 -23.16
N GLU A 103 -31.27 36.73 -22.43
CA GLU A 103 -32.63 36.26 -22.75
C GLU A 103 -33.08 36.74 -24.13
N HIS A 104 -32.82 37.99 -24.47
CA HIS A 104 -33.14 38.52 -25.79
C HIS A 104 -32.37 37.79 -26.90
N ASP A 105 -31.07 37.57 -26.71
CA ASP A 105 -30.22 36.86 -27.68
C ASP A 105 -30.64 35.40 -27.86
N THR A 106 -31.02 34.71 -26.77
CA THR A 106 -31.57 33.34 -26.85
C THR A 106 -32.85 33.27 -27.67
N ASN A 107 -33.76 34.23 -27.51
CA ASN A 107 -35.00 34.29 -28.29
C ASN A 107 -34.73 34.60 -29.77
N LEU A 108 -33.81 35.52 -30.06
CA LEU A 108 -33.39 35.82 -31.43
C LEU A 108 -32.77 34.59 -32.10
N PHE A 109 -31.90 33.86 -31.39
CA PHE A 109 -31.30 32.63 -31.89
C PHE A 109 -32.35 31.56 -32.19
N GLU A 110 -33.32 31.33 -31.30
CA GLU A 110 -34.39 30.35 -31.53
C GLU A 110 -35.26 30.70 -32.75
N GLN A 111 -35.63 31.97 -32.90
CA GLN A 111 -36.42 32.44 -34.04
C GLN A 111 -35.64 32.33 -35.35
N TRP A 112 -34.38 32.74 -35.34
CA TRP A 112 -33.48 32.62 -36.48
C TRP A 112 -33.29 31.15 -36.88
N TYR A 113 -33.04 30.28 -35.92
CA TYR A 113 -32.82 28.86 -36.15
C TYR A 113 -34.08 28.17 -36.71
N LYS A 114 -35.27 28.47 -36.17
CA LYS A 114 -36.56 28.00 -36.70
C LYS A 114 -36.83 28.49 -38.13
N SER A 115 -36.34 29.68 -38.49
CA SER A 115 -36.51 30.22 -39.84
C SER A 115 -35.62 29.55 -40.88
N LYS A 116 -34.38 29.16 -40.51
CA LYS A 116 -33.45 28.46 -41.39
C LYS A 116 -33.75 26.96 -41.50
N ASN A 117 -33.91 26.28 -40.35
CA ASN A 117 -33.97 24.83 -40.26
C ASN A 117 -35.25 24.37 -39.53
N ARG A 118 -36.41 24.68 -40.11
CA ARG A 118 -37.72 24.44 -39.49
C ARG A 118 -37.94 22.96 -39.11
N GLY A 119 -37.65 22.04 -40.02
CA GLY A 119 -37.88 20.60 -39.79
C GLY A 119 -37.01 20.04 -38.66
N ASP A 120 -35.75 20.46 -38.59
CA ASP A 120 -34.80 20.04 -37.53
C ASP A 120 -35.18 20.67 -36.18
N ALA A 121 -35.55 21.96 -36.15
CA ALA A 121 -36.03 22.63 -34.94
C ALA A 121 -37.30 21.98 -34.37
N GLU A 122 -38.29 21.71 -35.23
CA GLU A 122 -39.53 21.02 -34.84
C GLU A 122 -39.23 19.58 -34.40
N TRP A 123 -38.33 18.87 -35.07
CA TRP A 123 -37.90 17.54 -34.65
C TRP A 123 -37.28 17.56 -33.25
N ILE A 124 -36.31 18.44 -32.97
CA ILE A 124 -35.69 18.55 -31.64
C ILE A 124 -36.73 18.92 -30.57
N ASP A 125 -37.65 19.84 -30.87
CA ASP A 125 -38.75 20.19 -29.96
C ASP A 125 -39.66 18.98 -29.68
N THR A 126 -40.00 18.18 -30.70
CA THR A 126 -40.81 16.96 -30.53
C THR A 126 -40.08 15.88 -29.73
N VAL A 127 -38.80 15.65 -29.98
CA VAL A 127 -37.98 14.67 -29.26
C VAL A 127 -37.80 15.09 -27.80
N SER A 128 -37.55 16.38 -27.55
CA SER A 128 -37.41 16.91 -26.20
C SER A 128 -38.70 16.76 -25.36
N GLN A 129 -39.88 16.87 -25.98
CA GLN A 129 -41.17 16.73 -25.29
C GLN A 129 -41.66 15.29 -25.19
N LYS A 130 -41.74 14.58 -26.33
CA LYS A 130 -42.40 13.28 -26.47
C LYS A 130 -41.43 12.09 -26.57
N GLY A 131 -40.15 12.33 -26.81
CA GLY A 131 -39.14 11.29 -27.01
C GLY A 131 -38.87 10.43 -25.77
N ALA A 132 -38.19 9.30 -25.98
CA ALA A 132 -37.69 8.47 -24.90
C ALA A 132 -36.62 9.23 -24.10
N PHE A 133 -36.31 8.73 -22.89
CA PHE A 133 -35.39 9.45 -22.01
C PHE A 133 -33.99 9.63 -22.62
N SER A 134 -33.43 8.60 -23.27
CA SER A 134 -32.17 8.68 -24.03
C SER A 134 -32.20 9.75 -25.12
N ASP A 135 -33.33 9.86 -25.81
CA ASP A 135 -33.49 10.77 -26.95
C ASP A 135 -33.66 12.20 -26.46
N LYS A 136 -34.29 12.38 -25.29
CA LYS A 136 -34.33 13.66 -24.58
C LYS A 136 -32.92 14.12 -24.20
N ILE A 137 -32.04 13.23 -23.75
CA ILE A 137 -30.62 13.56 -23.50
C ILE A 137 -29.94 13.95 -24.81
N SER A 138 -30.10 13.15 -25.86
CA SER A 138 -29.46 13.35 -27.16
C SER A 138 -29.88 14.68 -27.78
N SER A 139 -31.17 15.03 -27.71
CA SER A 139 -31.67 16.34 -28.18
C SER A 139 -31.06 17.52 -27.42
N ILE A 140 -30.81 17.38 -26.11
CA ILE A 140 -30.15 18.41 -25.29
C ILE A 140 -28.65 18.51 -25.64
N GLN A 141 -27.97 17.38 -25.80
CA GLN A 141 -26.57 17.32 -26.25
C GLN A 141 -26.41 18.03 -27.60
N LEU A 142 -27.27 17.75 -28.58
CA LEU A 142 -27.24 18.40 -29.90
C LEU A 142 -27.44 19.91 -29.81
N ARG A 143 -28.34 20.40 -28.94
CA ARG A 143 -28.52 21.85 -28.73
C ARG A 143 -27.27 22.50 -28.19
N ILE A 144 -26.60 21.84 -27.25
CA ILE A 144 -25.40 22.37 -26.61
C ILE A 144 -24.20 22.37 -27.56
N GLN A 145 -24.03 21.33 -28.37
CA GLN A 145 -22.99 21.26 -29.40
C GLN A 145 -23.13 22.37 -30.44
N ARG A 146 -24.37 22.73 -30.81
CA ARG A 146 -24.61 23.83 -31.77
C ARG A 146 -24.30 25.19 -31.17
N SER A 147 -24.79 25.44 -29.97
CA SER A 147 -24.50 26.66 -29.25
C SER A 147 -24.73 26.47 -27.75
N PRO A 148 -23.67 26.41 -26.94
CA PRO A 148 -23.78 26.25 -25.49
C PRO A 148 -24.39 27.50 -24.82
N VAL A 149 -24.14 28.70 -25.36
CA VAL A 149 -24.64 29.96 -24.80
C VAL A 149 -26.18 30.00 -24.78
N HIS A 150 -26.79 29.74 -25.93
CA HIS A 150 -28.24 29.75 -26.07
C HIS A 150 -28.94 28.52 -25.44
N ALA A 151 -28.23 27.41 -25.25
CA ALA A 151 -28.80 26.17 -24.70
C ALA A 151 -28.83 26.11 -23.16
N LEU A 152 -28.32 27.13 -22.47
CA LEU A 152 -28.14 27.14 -21.00
C LEU A 152 -29.45 26.90 -20.22
N SER A 153 -30.58 27.39 -20.70
CA SER A 153 -31.89 27.17 -20.04
C SER A 153 -32.31 25.70 -20.05
N HIS A 154 -31.97 24.95 -21.10
CA HIS A 154 -32.21 23.52 -21.19
C HIS A 154 -31.24 22.73 -20.32
N LEU A 155 -29.96 23.15 -20.26
CA LEU A 155 -28.97 22.54 -19.39
C LEU A 155 -29.37 22.64 -17.92
N ILE A 156 -29.83 23.82 -17.44
CA ILE A 156 -30.30 23.99 -16.06
C ILE A 156 -31.44 23.04 -15.76
N LYS A 157 -32.46 22.98 -16.62
CA LYS A 157 -33.60 22.05 -16.46
C LYS A 157 -33.13 20.59 -16.42
N PHE A 158 -32.08 20.26 -17.18
CA PHE A 158 -31.52 18.91 -17.24
C PHE A 158 -30.75 18.56 -15.96
N VAL A 159 -29.97 19.50 -15.41
CA VAL A 159 -29.28 19.35 -14.12
C VAL A 159 -30.28 19.27 -12.96
N GLU A 160 -31.36 20.06 -12.99
CA GLU A 160 -32.45 19.99 -12.01
C GLU A 160 -33.11 18.61 -11.92
N LEU A 161 -33.04 17.79 -12.98
CA LEU A 161 -33.54 16.42 -12.94
C LEU A 161 -32.79 15.59 -11.91
N ILE A 162 -31.49 15.82 -11.66
CA ILE A 162 -30.71 15.06 -10.67
C ILE A 162 -31.19 15.32 -9.24
N GLY A 163 -31.67 16.53 -8.95
CA GLY A 163 -32.07 16.95 -7.60
C GLY A 163 -33.43 16.42 -7.13
N LYS A 164 -34.24 15.83 -8.02
CA LYS A 164 -35.61 15.38 -7.69
C LYS A 164 -35.61 13.94 -7.13
N LYS A 165 -36.24 13.71 -5.98
CA LYS A 165 -36.27 12.38 -5.33
C LYS A 165 -37.15 11.37 -6.11
N GLY A 166 -36.68 10.12 -6.23
CA GLY A 166 -37.51 8.97 -6.63
C GLY A 166 -37.29 8.44 -8.06
N ALA A 167 -37.67 9.20 -9.09
CA ALA A 167 -37.60 8.75 -10.50
C ALA A 167 -36.16 8.72 -11.07
N VAL A 168 -35.25 9.42 -10.41
CA VAL A 168 -33.86 9.63 -10.86
C VAL A 168 -33.02 8.39 -10.66
N ILE A 169 -33.29 7.51 -9.71
CA ILE A 169 -32.39 6.38 -9.39
C ILE A 169 -32.18 5.45 -10.59
N ARG A 170 -33.24 5.19 -11.38
CA ARG A 170 -33.17 4.33 -12.58
C ARG A 170 -32.43 4.98 -13.75
N GLN A 171 -32.54 6.31 -13.86
CA GLN A 171 -31.99 7.09 -14.97
C GLN A 171 -30.67 7.78 -14.62
N ALA A 172 -30.29 7.79 -13.33
CA ALA A 172 -29.16 8.52 -12.79
C ALA A 172 -27.86 8.15 -13.51
N TYR A 173 -27.67 6.87 -13.81
CA TYR A 173 -26.49 6.38 -14.52
C TYR A 173 -26.33 7.08 -15.88
N THR A 174 -27.38 7.07 -16.70
CA THR A 174 -27.38 7.68 -18.02
C THR A 174 -27.25 9.20 -17.94
N ILE A 175 -27.95 9.85 -17.00
CA ILE A 175 -27.91 11.31 -16.83
C ILE A 175 -26.53 11.78 -16.40
N THR A 176 -25.98 11.18 -15.34
CA THR A 176 -24.71 11.61 -14.75
C THR A 176 -23.56 11.42 -15.73
N LYS A 177 -23.54 10.30 -16.46
CA LYS A 177 -22.58 10.05 -17.52
C LYS A 177 -22.69 11.07 -18.67
N ALA A 178 -23.89 11.30 -19.18
CA ALA A 178 -24.11 12.25 -20.28
C ALA A 178 -23.75 13.69 -19.90
N LEU A 179 -24.11 14.12 -18.68
CA LEU A 179 -23.74 15.43 -18.17
C LEU A 179 -22.23 15.56 -17.96
N LYS A 180 -21.57 14.54 -17.42
CA LYS A 180 -20.10 14.55 -17.28
C LYS A 180 -19.42 14.72 -18.63
N GLU A 181 -19.78 13.91 -19.63
CA GLU A 181 -19.23 14.01 -20.98
C GLU A 181 -19.43 15.40 -21.57
N LEU A 182 -20.63 15.97 -21.39
CA LEU A 182 -20.96 17.31 -21.88
C LEU A 182 -20.17 18.41 -21.16
N PHE A 183 -20.01 18.32 -19.84
CA PHE A 183 -19.21 19.28 -19.09
C PHE A 183 -17.73 19.20 -19.45
N VAL A 184 -17.16 17.99 -19.58
CA VAL A 184 -15.72 17.80 -19.87
C VAL A 184 -15.35 18.19 -21.31
N ASN A 185 -16.20 17.82 -22.28
CA ASN A 185 -15.87 17.97 -23.70
C ASN A 185 -16.23 19.36 -24.25
N GLU A 186 -17.41 19.88 -23.90
CA GLU A 186 -18.01 21.07 -24.53
C GLU A 186 -17.98 22.31 -23.63
N LEU A 187 -18.33 22.17 -22.34
CA LEU A 187 -18.60 23.34 -21.50
C LEU A 187 -17.41 23.83 -20.68
N LEU A 188 -16.62 22.96 -20.06
CA LEU A 188 -15.52 23.40 -19.19
C LEU A 188 -14.28 23.75 -20.02
N PRO A 189 -13.58 24.87 -19.73
CA PRO A 189 -12.28 25.18 -20.32
C PRO A 189 -11.16 24.26 -19.79
N PRO A 190 -10.14 23.88 -20.59
CA PRO A 190 -9.09 22.94 -20.16
C PRO A 190 -8.01 23.57 -19.28
N GLY A 191 -7.66 24.82 -19.56
CA GLY A 191 -6.55 25.50 -18.89
C GLY A 191 -6.95 26.48 -17.79
N ARG A 192 -8.25 26.67 -17.52
CA ARG A 192 -8.72 27.69 -16.55
C ARG A 192 -10.00 27.30 -15.82
N LYS A 193 -10.17 27.87 -14.64
CA LYS A 193 -11.42 27.82 -13.85
C LYS A 193 -12.46 28.80 -14.40
N LEU A 194 -13.72 28.57 -14.09
CA LEU A 194 -14.82 29.49 -14.45
C LEU A 194 -14.78 30.72 -13.54
N PHE A 195 -15.02 31.90 -14.09
CA PHE A 195 -15.06 33.14 -13.30
C PHE A 195 -16.48 33.52 -12.88
N LEU A 196 -16.61 34.09 -11.69
CA LEU A 196 -17.84 34.80 -11.31
C LEU A 196 -17.85 36.18 -11.96
N PHE A 197 -19.04 36.75 -12.17
CA PHE A 197 -19.19 38.10 -12.73
C PHE A 197 -18.45 39.16 -11.88
N ASN A 198 -18.36 38.95 -10.57
CA ASN A 198 -17.66 39.84 -9.63
C ASN A 198 -16.13 39.86 -9.81
N GLN A 199 -15.56 38.82 -10.44
CA GLN A 199 -14.11 38.67 -10.64
C GLN A 199 -13.65 39.28 -11.98
N ARG A 200 -14.58 39.85 -12.77
CA ARG A 200 -14.31 40.47 -14.06
C ARG A 200 -14.05 41.97 -13.91
N PRO A 201 -13.14 42.56 -14.70
CA PRO A 201 -12.90 44.01 -14.66
C PRO A 201 -14.08 44.75 -15.31
N LEU A 202 -14.99 45.29 -14.50
CA LEU A 202 -16.08 46.14 -15.00
C LEU A 202 -15.61 47.54 -15.43
N GLU A 203 -14.42 47.97 -14.98
CA GLU A 203 -13.84 49.30 -15.23
C GLU A 203 -13.36 49.46 -16.68
N GLU A 204 -12.93 48.37 -17.35
CA GLU A 204 -12.47 48.39 -18.75
C GLU A 204 -13.61 48.38 -19.79
N LEU A 205 -14.87 48.43 -19.32
CA LEU A 205 -16.06 48.39 -20.19
C LEU A 205 -16.51 49.77 -20.68
N GLU A 206 -16.02 50.87 -20.09
CA GLU A 206 -16.46 52.23 -20.44
C GLU A 206 -15.96 52.69 -21.82
N ASP A 207 -14.86 52.11 -22.33
CA ASP A 207 -14.17 52.57 -23.54
C ASP A 207 -14.52 51.82 -24.84
N LYS A 208 -15.48 50.87 -24.83
CA LYS A 208 -15.73 49.95 -25.98
C LYS A 208 -17.09 50.12 -26.65
N ASN A 209 -17.13 49.90 -27.97
CA ASN A 209 -18.32 49.95 -28.83
C ASN A 209 -19.48 49.10 -28.28
N GLY A 210 -20.71 49.62 -28.34
CA GLY A 210 -21.89 49.01 -27.71
C GLY A 210 -22.16 47.54 -28.08
N ILE A 211 -21.89 47.12 -29.32
CA ILE A 211 -22.11 45.72 -29.77
C ILE A 211 -21.10 44.75 -29.12
N GLU A 212 -19.85 45.17 -28.99
CA GLU A 212 -18.79 44.34 -28.40
C GLU A 212 -18.90 44.30 -26.87
N LEU A 213 -19.35 45.41 -26.27
CA LEU A 213 -19.77 45.49 -24.88
C LEU A 213 -20.91 44.52 -24.58
N GLU A 214 -21.97 44.53 -25.39
CA GLU A 214 -23.12 43.62 -25.23
C GLU A 214 -22.69 42.14 -25.36
N ARG A 215 -21.87 41.81 -26.37
CA ARG A 215 -21.31 40.46 -26.54
C ARG A 215 -20.52 40.02 -25.31
N ARG A 216 -19.65 40.89 -24.80
CA ARG A 216 -18.81 40.61 -23.63
C ARG A 216 -19.65 40.40 -22.36
N LEU A 217 -20.65 41.26 -22.14
CA LEU A 217 -21.61 41.12 -21.03
C LEU A 217 -22.37 39.79 -21.11
N ILE A 218 -22.84 39.39 -22.28
CA ILE A 218 -23.54 38.11 -22.49
C ILE A 218 -22.61 36.93 -22.16
N MET A 219 -21.34 36.96 -22.61
CA MET A 219 -20.39 35.89 -22.30
C MET A 219 -20.04 35.81 -20.81
N TRP A 220 -19.90 36.95 -20.13
CA TRP A 220 -19.62 36.97 -18.69
C TRP A 220 -20.79 36.44 -17.85
N ILE A 221 -22.03 36.82 -18.17
CA ILE A 221 -23.20 36.29 -17.47
C ILE A 221 -23.44 34.82 -17.80
N PHE A 222 -23.16 34.40 -19.04
CA PHE A 222 -23.21 33.00 -19.43
C PHE A 222 -22.26 32.17 -18.57
N GLU A 223 -21.01 32.61 -18.41
CA GLU A 223 -20.01 31.89 -17.61
C GLU A 223 -20.38 31.82 -16.12
N GLU A 224 -20.92 32.90 -15.54
CA GLU A 224 -21.41 32.87 -14.17
C GLU A 224 -22.56 31.86 -14.01
N LYS A 225 -23.55 31.89 -14.91
CA LYS A 225 -24.68 30.96 -14.90
C LYS A 225 -24.21 29.51 -15.13
N LEU A 226 -23.22 29.30 -15.99
CA LEU A 226 -22.60 28.00 -16.22
C LEU A 226 -21.91 27.48 -14.94
N LYS A 227 -21.19 28.34 -14.22
CA LYS A 227 -20.55 27.99 -12.94
C LYS A 227 -21.59 27.61 -11.87
N MET A 228 -22.70 28.33 -11.80
CA MET A 228 -23.81 27.99 -10.90
C MET A 228 -24.50 26.68 -11.29
N CYS A 229 -24.68 26.44 -12.58
CA CYS A 229 -25.22 25.18 -13.09
C CYS A 229 -24.32 23.98 -12.77
N TYR A 230 -22.99 24.14 -12.93
CA TYR A 230 -22.02 23.12 -12.54
C TYR A 230 -22.06 22.85 -11.03
N LYS A 231 -22.19 23.90 -10.19
CA LYS A 231 -22.38 23.73 -8.74
C LYS A 231 -23.60 22.87 -8.43
N GLN A 232 -24.75 23.17 -9.04
CA GLN A 232 -25.98 22.39 -8.85
C GLN A 232 -25.81 20.93 -9.28
N PHE A 233 -25.05 20.69 -10.36
CA PHE A 233 -24.74 19.34 -10.81
C PHE A 233 -23.91 18.57 -9.79
N VAL A 234 -22.86 19.19 -9.25
CA VAL A 234 -21.98 18.59 -8.24
C VAL A 234 -22.73 18.37 -6.92
N ASP A 235 -23.57 19.30 -6.48
CA ASP A 235 -24.47 19.12 -5.33
C ASP A 235 -25.43 17.93 -5.56
N GLY A 236 -25.97 17.81 -6.78
CA GLY A 236 -26.79 16.67 -7.20
C GLY A 236 -26.05 15.33 -7.11
N LEU A 237 -24.79 15.27 -7.57
CA LEU A 237 -23.93 14.08 -7.44
C LEU A 237 -23.66 13.73 -5.98
N GLN A 238 -23.45 14.72 -5.10
CA GLN A 238 -23.24 14.49 -3.66
C GLN A 238 -24.46 13.83 -3.01
N ILE A 239 -25.67 14.26 -3.38
CA ILE A 239 -26.93 13.65 -2.95
C ILE A 239 -27.04 12.22 -3.46
N LEU A 240 -26.75 11.98 -4.75
CA LEU A 240 -26.77 10.64 -5.34
C LEU A 240 -25.77 9.68 -4.67
N ALA A 241 -24.59 10.18 -4.31
CA ALA A 241 -23.57 9.44 -3.57
C ALA A 241 -23.96 9.15 -2.11
N GLY A 242 -25.01 9.77 -1.57
CA GLY A 242 -25.57 9.45 -0.26
C GLY A 242 -26.66 8.38 -0.27
N ASN A 243 -27.05 7.88 -1.45
CA ASN A 243 -28.13 6.91 -1.57
C ASN A 243 -27.75 5.52 -1.05
N VAL A 244 -28.75 4.79 -0.58
CA VAL A 244 -28.60 3.40 -0.08
C VAL A 244 -28.26 2.41 -1.20
N VAL A 245 -28.59 2.72 -2.46
CA VAL A 245 -28.35 1.82 -3.59
C VAL A 245 -26.87 1.86 -3.99
N GLU A 246 -26.17 0.74 -3.79
CA GLU A 246 -24.72 0.59 -4.03
C GLU A 246 -24.29 1.08 -5.42
N GLY A 247 -24.95 0.61 -6.49
CA GLY A 247 -24.56 0.94 -7.85
C GLY A 247 -24.65 2.43 -8.19
N VAL A 248 -25.68 3.11 -7.69
CA VAL A 248 -25.87 4.55 -7.94
C VAL A 248 -24.86 5.37 -7.15
N ALA A 249 -24.62 5.00 -5.88
CA ALA A 249 -23.64 5.68 -5.05
C ALA A 249 -22.22 5.53 -5.60
N LEU A 250 -21.85 4.32 -6.03
CA LEU A 250 -20.56 4.05 -6.67
C LEU A 250 -20.39 4.83 -7.97
N ASN A 251 -21.43 4.87 -8.81
CA ASN A 251 -21.36 5.65 -10.05
C ASN A 251 -21.16 7.13 -9.77
N ALA A 252 -21.95 7.72 -8.86
CA ALA A 252 -21.78 9.12 -8.49
C ALA A 252 -20.37 9.42 -7.95
N CYS A 253 -19.81 8.53 -7.12
CA CYS A 253 -18.42 8.68 -6.63
C CYS A 253 -17.38 8.57 -7.76
N LYS A 254 -17.61 7.67 -8.72
CA LYS A 254 -16.76 7.50 -9.90
C LYS A 254 -16.79 8.76 -10.77
N GLU A 255 -17.97 9.24 -11.12
CA GLU A 255 -18.15 10.47 -11.93
C GLU A 255 -17.52 11.68 -11.23
N MET A 256 -17.72 11.86 -9.91
CA MET A 256 -17.05 12.93 -9.15
C MET A 256 -15.51 12.83 -9.20
N THR A 257 -14.96 11.61 -9.13
CA THR A 257 -13.51 11.41 -9.20
C THR A 257 -12.98 11.68 -10.60
N GLU A 258 -13.69 11.24 -11.64
CA GLU A 258 -13.34 11.51 -13.03
C GLU A 258 -13.41 13.00 -13.37
N LEU A 259 -14.43 13.72 -12.88
CA LEU A 259 -14.48 15.18 -13.00
C LEU A 259 -13.27 15.85 -12.36
N LEU A 260 -12.89 15.45 -11.14
CA LEU A 260 -11.73 15.99 -10.45
C LEU A 260 -10.41 15.67 -11.17
N ILE A 261 -10.34 14.55 -11.89
CA ILE A 261 -9.18 14.17 -12.71
C ILE A 261 -9.13 14.98 -14.00
N ASP A 262 -10.25 15.07 -14.72
CA ASP A 262 -10.29 15.65 -16.06
C ASP A 262 -10.30 17.18 -16.00
N ARG A 263 -11.15 17.78 -15.15
CA ARG A 263 -11.35 19.24 -15.02
C ARG A 263 -11.57 19.64 -13.55
N PRO A 264 -10.53 20.17 -12.88
CA PRO A 264 -10.60 20.49 -11.46
C PRO A 264 -11.33 21.83 -11.20
N GLU A 265 -12.62 21.91 -11.51
CA GLU A 265 -13.52 22.99 -11.08
C GLU A 265 -14.22 22.55 -9.77
N GLN A 266 -14.26 23.43 -8.76
CA GLN A 266 -14.75 23.12 -7.40
C GLN A 266 -14.01 21.96 -6.69
N GLU A 267 -12.68 21.87 -6.88
CA GLU A 267 -11.79 20.84 -6.31
C GLU A 267 -12.04 20.52 -4.85
N GLN A 268 -12.06 21.54 -3.98
CA GLN A 268 -12.20 21.37 -2.54
C GLN A 268 -13.54 20.70 -2.19
N PHE A 269 -14.63 21.12 -2.83
CA PHE A 269 -15.95 20.55 -2.59
C PHE A 269 -16.05 19.12 -3.09
N LEU A 270 -15.54 18.84 -4.30
CA LEU A 270 -15.50 17.49 -4.87
C LEU A 270 -14.68 16.55 -3.98
N LEU A 271 -13.48 16.97 -3.61
CA LEU A 271 -12.58 16.17 -2.77
C LEU A 271 -13.20 15.90 -1.40
N ASN A 272 -13.71 16.93 -0.71
CA ASN A 272 -14.38 16.77 0.58
C ASN A 272 -15.59 15.82 0.47
N SER A 273 -16.37 15.96 -0.60
CA SER A 273 -17.52 15.09 -0.87
C SER A 273 -17.10 13.64 -1.06
N ILE A 274 -16.07 13.36 -1.86
CA ILE A 274 -15.54 12.01 -2.09
C ILE A 274 -14.97 11.43 -0.79
N VAL A 275 -14.13 12.19 -0.09
CA VAL A 275 -13.49 11.76 1.16
C VAL A 275 -14.55 11.42 2.22
N ASN A 276 -15.58 12.24 2.38
CA ASN A 276 -16.70 11.94 3.30
C ASN A 276 -17.40 10.60 2.98
N LYS A 277 -17.40 10.13 1.72
CA LYS A 277 -17.98 8.82 1.35
C LYS A 277 -17.14 7.62 1.78
N LEU A 278 -15.92 7.79 2.28
CA LEU A 278 -15.20 6.73 3.00
C LEU A 278 -15.99 6.24 4.23
N GLY A 279 -16.84 7.11 4.81
CA GLY A 279 -17.74 6.79 5.92
C GLY A 279 -19.12 6.29 5.53
N HIS A 280 -19.34 5.91 4.27
CA HIS A 280 -20.64 5.40 3.83
C HIS A 280 -21.04 4.11 4.60
N PRO A 281 -22.33 3.90 4.95
CA PRO A 281 -22.77 2.70 5.69
C PRO A 281 -22.44 1.39 4.97
N LEU A 282 -22.43 1.40 3.63
CA LEU A 282 -22.03 0.25 2.81
C LEU A 282 -20.52 0.16 2.64
N TYR A 283 -19.94 -0.95 3.10
CA TYR A 283 -18.50 -1.20 3.09
C TYR A 283 -17.87 -1.24 1.69
N ARG A 284 -18.63 -1.70 0.67
CA ARG A 284 -18.17 -1.78 -0.72
C ARG A 284 -17.98 -0.40 -1.35
N VAL A 285 -18.82 0.56 -0.97
CA VAL A 285 -18.70 1.95 -1.40
C VAL A 285 -17.42 2.55 -0.81
N GLY A 286 -17.20 2.43 0.50
CA GLY A 286 -16.00 2.94 1.15
C GLY A 286 -14.70 2.35 0.60
N SER A 287 -14.65 1.03 0.35
CA SER A 287 -13.44 0.40 -0.22
C SER A 287 -13.17 0.83 -1.67
N LYS A 288 -14.21 0.99 -2.50
CA LYS A 288 -14.06 1.49 -3.87
C LYS A 288 -13.69 2.96 -3.92
N VAL A 289 -14.23 3.79 -3.02
CA VAL A 289 -13.83 5.21 -2.89
C VAL A 289 -12.34 5.32 -2.57
N ALA A 290 -11.80 4.48 -1.69
CA ALA A 290 -10.35 4.44 -1.45
C ALA A 290 -9.55 4.10 -2.72
N MET A 291 -10.04 3.17 -3.56
CA MET A 291 -9.42 2.88 -4.86
C MET A 291 -9.50 4.07 -5.83
N PHE A 292 -10.61 4.80 -5.86
CA PHE A 292 -10.75 5.99 -6.69
C PHE A 292 -9.79 7.11 -6.27
N LEU A 293 -9.61 7.31 -4.96
CA LEU A 293 -8.60 8.23 -4.44
C LEU A 293 -7.17 7.79 -4.80
N GLU A 294 -6.88 6.48 -4.82
CA GLU A 294 -5.59 5.96 -5.29
C GLU A 294 -5.35 6.30 -6.77
N GLN A 295 -6.38 6.16 -7.60
CA GLN A 295 -6.32 6.51 -9.02
C GLN A 295 -6.09 8.02 -9.22
N LEU A 296 -6.74 8.85 -8.42
CA LEU A 296 -6.58 10.30 -8.45
C LEU A 296 -5.15 10.73 -8.11
N ILE A 297 -4.56 10.17 -7.04
CA ILE A 297 -3.17 10.46 -6.65
C ILE A 297 -2.17 10.05 -7.75
N ARG A 298 -2.41 8.93 -8.42
CA ARG A 298 -1.53 8.46 -9.50
C ARG A 298 -1.55 9.37 -10.72
N LYS A 299 -2.70 9.95 -11.05
CA LYS A 299 -2.82 10.88 -12.18
C LYS A 299 -2.34 12.30 -11.85
N HIS A 300 -2.53 12.75 -10.60
CA HIS A 300 -2.23 14.11 -10.15
C HIS A 300 -1.32 14.12 -8.91
N PRO A 301 0.02 14.07 -9.09
CA PRO A 301 0.95 14.03 -7.98
C PRO A 301 0.93 15.31 -7.11
N ASN A 302 0.64 16.47 -7.71
CA ASN A 302 0.59 17.76 -7.00
C ASN A 302 -0.55 17.83 -5.96
N MET A 303 -1.60 17.04 -6.10
CA MET A 303 -2.74 17.05 -5.16
C MET A 303 -2.54 16.13 -3.96
N ARG A 304 -1.45 15.34 -3.90
CA ARG A 304 -1.24 14.31 -2.87
C ARG A 304 -1.32 14.86 -1.45
N LEU A 305 -0.65 15.99 -1.19
CA LEU A 305 -0.62 16.60 0.14
C LEU A 305 -2.01 17.09 0.57
N ILE A 306 -2.79 17.64 -0.36
CA ILE A 306 -4.14 18.15 -0.10
C ILE A 306 -5.07 16.98 0.26
N VAL A 307 -5.01 15.88 -0.50
CA VAL A 307 -5.81 14.68 -0.23
C VAL A 307 -5.46 14.07 1.13
N ILE A 308 -4.17 14.02 1.49
CA ILE A 308 -3.72 13.51 2.80
C ILE A 308 -4.30 14.36 3.94
N LYS A 309 -4.26 15.69 3.83
CA LYS A 309 -4.82 16.61 4.84
C LYS A 309 -6.34 16.48 4.97
N GLU A 310 -7.07 16.32 3.87
CA GLU A 310 -8.53 16.09 3.93
C GLU A 310 -8.87 14.77 4.62
N ILE A 311 -8.09 13.71 4.39
CA ILE A 311 -8.28 12.43 5.07
C ILE A 311 -7.89 12.50 6.54
N GLU A 312 -6.82 13.23 6.89
CA GLU A 312 -6.49 13.56 8.28
C GLU A 312 -7.70 14.19 8.97
N GLN A 313 -8.26 15.26 8.39
CA GLN A 313 -9.42 15.94 8.94
C GLN A 313 -10.62 15.00 9.14
N LEU A 314 -10.84 14.05 8.22
CA LEU A 314 -11.91 13.05 8.37
C LEU A 314 -11.64 12.08 9.52
N MET A 315 -10.43 11.53 9.63
CA MET A 315 -10.09 10.50 10.63
C MET A 315 -10.18 11.00 12.08
N PHE A 316 -9.87 12.27 12.34
CA PHE A 316 -9.87 12.88 13.67
C PHE A 316 -11.21 13.54 14.06
N ARG A 317 -12.30 13.32 13.30
CA ARG A 317 -13.64 13.81 13.71
C ARG A 317 -14.17 13.02 14.91
N LYS A 318 -14.85 13.72 15.83
CA LYS A 318 -15.34 13.16 17.10
C LYS A 318 -16.30 11.97 16.96
N ASN A 319 -17.08 11.90 15.87
CA ASN A 319 -18.15 10.89 15.66
C ASN A 319 -17.98 10.12 14.35
N ILE A 320 -16.78 9.63 14.07
CA ILE A 320 -16.52 8.84 12.87
C ILE A 320 -16.65 7.34 13.14
N LEU A 321 -17.21 6.59 12.18
CA LEU A 321 -17.24 5.13 12.24
C LEU A 321 -15.80 4.56 12.22
N PRO A 322 -15.46 3.58 13.09
CA PRO A 322 -14.15 2.92 13.08
C PRO A 322 -13.78 2.30 11.72
N LYS A 323 -14.80 1.84 10.96
CA LYS A 323 -14.63 1.34 9.59
C LYS A 323 -14.13 2.43 8.63
N ALA A 324 -14.63 3.66 8.77
CA ALA A 324 -14.21 4.79 7.95
C ALA A 324 -12.76 5.19 8.25
N GLN A 325 -12.38 5.19 9.53
CA GLN A 325 -10.99 5.36 9.95
C GLN A 325 -10.08 4.27 9.36
N ARG A 326 -10.53 3.01 9.35
CA ARG A 326 -9.79 1.91 8.70
C ARG A 326 -9.58 2.15 7.22
N TYR A 327 -10.58 2.62 6.48
CA TYR A 327 -10.42 2.91 5.04
C TYR A 327 -9.49 4.09 4.78
N GLY A 328 -9.60 5.17 5.57
CA GLY A 328 -8.67 6.30 5.52
C GLY A 328 -7.23 5.84 5.80
N LEU A 329 -7.03 5.07 6.87
CA LEU A 329 -5.71 4.55 7.23
C LEU A 329 -5.14 3.58 6.18
N HIS A 330 -5.99 2.71 5.63
CA HIS A 330 -5.62 1.81 4.54
C HIS A 330 -5.14 2.58 3.31
N PHE A 331 -5.88 3.61 2.90
CA PHE A 331 -5.47 4.51 1.83
C PHE A 331 -4.11 5.15 2.12
N LEU A 332 -3.94 5.78 3.29
CA LEU A 332 -2.69 6.44 3.67
C LEU A 332 -1.51 5.46 3.64
N SER A 333 -1.68 4.25 4.19
CA SER A 333 -0.62 3.22 4.22
C SER A 333 -0.16 2.77 2.82
N ARG A 334 -1.04 2.90 1.80
CA ARG A 334 -0.77 2.48 0.43
C ARG A 334 -0.05 3.54 -0.40
N ILE A 335 -0.04 4.79 0.02
CA ILE A 335 0.69 5.88 -0.66
C ILE A 335 2.17 5.52 -0.78
N LEU A 336 2.66 5.49 -2.03
CA LEU A 336 4.07 5.25 -2.38
C LEU A 336 4.86 6.54 -2.20
N ILE A 337 5.72 6.62 -1.20
CA ILE A 337 6.65 7.75 -1.04
C ILE A 337 7.87 7.49 -1.92
N ILE A 338 8.21 8.47 -2.75
CA ILE A 338 9.39 8.44 -3.62
C ILE A 338 10.51 9.27 -2.93
N ALA A 339 11.77 8.94 -3.22
CA ALA A 339 12.90 9.71 -2.73
C ALA A 339 12.79 11.18 -3.16
N GLY A 340 12.81 12.11 -2.20
CA GLY A 340 12.62 13.55 -2.44
C GLY A 340 11.33 14.14 -1.84
N GLU A 341 10.32 13.31 -1.55
CA GLU A 341 9.03 13.76 -1.00
C GLU A 341 9.04 13.87 0.54
N PHE A 342 9.95 14.67 1.09
CA PHE A 342 10.16 14.78 2.55
C PHE A 342 8.94 15.34 3.29
N GLU A 343 8.23 16.30 2.71
CA GLU A 343 7.05 16.93 3.32
C GLU A 343 5.90 15.94 3.51
N ILE A 344 5.66 15.10 2.50
CA ILE A 344 4.63 14.06 2.54
C ILE A 344 4.98 13.02 3.61
N ALA A 345 6.24 12.58 3.67
CA ALA A 345 6.69 11.63 4.67
C ALA A 345 6.51 12.15 6.10
N THR A 346 6.94 13.39 6.37
CA THR A 346 6.78 14.04 7.68
C THR A 346 5.32 14.18 8.07
N CYS A 347 4.45 14.63 7.14
CA CYS A 347 3.02 14.75 7.38
C CYS A 347 2.38 13.39 7.71
N LEU A 348 2.70 12.33 6.96
CA LEU A 348 2.18 10.99 7.21
C LEU A 348 2.60 10.44 8.57
N VAL A 349 3.88 10.57 8.94
CA VAL A 349 4.36 10.09 10.24
C VAL A 349 3.70 10.86 11.38
N GLN A 350 3.55 12.19 11.27
CA GLN A 350 2.82 12.97 12.27
C GLN A 350 1.36 12.50 12.42
N ILE A 351 0.66 12.23 11.31
CA ILE A 351 -0.71 11.70 11.33
C ILE A 351 -0.74 10.35 12.04
N TYR A 352 0.16 9.44 11.69
CA TYR A 352 0.22 8.11 12.28
C TYR A 352 0.55 8.16 13.78
N LEU A 353 1.47 9.01 14.24
CA LEU A 353 1.79 9.14 15.66
C LEU A 353 0.66 9.76 16.47
N LYS A 354 0.01 10.82 15.95
CA LYS A 354 -1.20 11.37 16.56
C LYS A 354 -2.28 10.31 16.70
N PHE A 355 -2.52 9.53 15.65
CA PHE A 355 -3.54 8.47 15.67
C PHE A 355 -3.14 7.32 16.61
N PHE A 356 -1.85 6.97 16.68
CA PHE A 356 -1.32 5.98 17.61
C PHE A 356 -1.59 6.37 19.06
N ARG A 357 -1.29 7.61 19.44
CA ARG A 357 -1.55 8.13 20.79
C ARG A 357 -3.03 8.04 21.16
N ILE A 358 -3.94 8.38 20.23
CA ILE A 358 -5.38 8.22 20.45
C ILE A 358 -5.77 6.76 20.64
N LEU A 359 -5.21 5.84 19.86
CA LEU A 359 -5.48 4.41 20.01
C LEU A 359 -4.98 3.85 21.34
N VAL A 360 -3.81 4.30 21.80
CA VAL A 360 -3.25 3.93 23.12
C VAL A 360 -4.12 4.49 24.25
N LEU A 361 -4.55 5.75 24.15
CA LEU A 361 -5.42 6.38 25.17
C LEU A 361 -6.79 5.71 25.29
N ASN A 362 -7.36 5.26 24.17
CA ASN A 362 -8.68 4.62 24.17
C ASN A 362 -8.62 3.12 24.50
N ASP A 363 -7.43 2.52 24.63
CA ASP A 363 -7.20 1.07 24.79
C ASP A 363 -7.78 0.19 23.65
N VAL A 364 -8.01 0.78 22.47
CA VAL A 364 -8.63 0.12 21.29
C VAL A 364 -7.56 -0.50 20.37
N LEU A 365 -6.45 -0.98 20.95
CA LEU A 365 -5.23 -1.32 20.18
C LEU A 365 -5.42 -2.43 19.14
N ASN A 366 -6.33 -3.37 19.38
CA ASN A 366 -6.52 -4.55 18.54
C ASN A 366 -7.81 -4.54 17.72
N GLU A 367 -8.70 -3.57 17.92
CA GLU A 367 -9.96 -3.54 17.20
C GLU A 367 -9.76 -3.14 15.73
N HIS A 368 -10.56 -3.77 14.85
CA HIS A 368 -10.63 -3.46 13.42
C HIS A 368 -9.31 -3.54 12.62
N HIS A 369 -8.25 -4.17 13.15
CA HIS A 369 -6.94 -4.29 12.51
C HIS A 369 -6.28 -2.94 12.19
N LEU A 370 -6.55 -1.89 12.98
CA LEU A 370 -5.98 -0.56 12.77
C LEU A 370 -4.47 -0.51 13.04
N LEU A 371 -4.02 -1.14 14.13
CA LEU A 371 -2.62 -1.13 14.53
C LEU A 371 -1.66 -1.73 13.47
N PRO A 372 -1.92 -2.90 12.86
CA PRO A 372 -1.08 -3.42 11.78
C PRO A 372 -0.94 -2.46 10.59
N LEU A 373 -2.03 -1.78 10.20
CA LEU A 373 -2.05 -0.82 9.09
C LEU A 373 -1.20 0.41 9.41
N LEU A 374 -1.37 0.95 10.62
CA LEU A 374 -0.63 2.11 11.12
C LEU A 374 0.87 1.83 11.17
N ILE A 375 1.27 0.71 11.77
CA ILE A 375 2.68 0.33 11.90
C ILE A 375 3.30 0.04 10.53
N THR A 376 2.54 -0.52 9.59
CA THR A 376 3.00 -0.72 8.21
C THR A 376 3.23 0.62 7.51
N GLY A 377 2.31 1.58 7.68
CA GLY A 377 2.45 2.95 7.16
C GLY A 377 3.67 3.67 7.75
N LEU A 378 3.86 3.58 9.06
CA LEU A 378 5.02 4.16 9.76
C LEU A 378 6.35 3.59 9.25
N ASN A 379 6.50 2.26 9.22
CA ASN A 379 7.73 1.60 8.72
C ASN A 379 8.09 2.00 7.29
N ARG A 380 7.10 2.41 6.49
CA ARG A 380 7.27 2.83 5.10
C ARG A 380 7.64 4.30 4.98
N ALA A 381 7.01 5.16 5.78
CA ALA A 381 7.21 6.61 5.71
C ALA A 381 8.47 7.08 6.46
N PHE A 382 8.79 6.42 7.58
CA PHE A 382 9.88 6.79 8.46
C PHE A 382 11.26 6.93 7.76
N PRO A 383 11.69 6.02 6.85
CA PRO A 383 12.99 6.13 6.19
C PRO A 383 13.15 7.37 5.30
N TYR A 384 12.06 7.99 4.87
CA TYR A 384 12.06 9.13 3.95
C TYR A 384 11.96 10.48 4.66
N MET A 385 11.91 10.51 5.99
CA MET A 385 11.91 11.76 6.73
C MET A 385 13.32 12.35 6.81
N LYS A 386 13.43 13.68 6.64
CA LYS A 386 14.64 14.44 6.95
C LYS A 386 14.44 15.18 8.27
N GLY A 387 15.26 14.89 9.27
CA GLY A 387 15.41 15.74 10.46
C GLY A 387 15.17 15.03 11.80
N LYS A 388 16.03 15.34 12.78
CA LYS A 388 16.03 14.86 14.16
C LYS A 388 14.88 15.40 15.04
N SER A 389 14.04 16.30 14.51
CA SER A 389 13.05 17.01 15.32
C SER A 389 11.85 16.15 15.75
N LEU A 390 11.57 15.05 15.04
CA LEU A 390 10.50 14.12 15.42
C LEU A 390 10.97 13.02 16.38
N ASP A 391 12.29 12.90 16.60
CA ASP A 391 12.87 11.85 17.45
C ASP A 391 12.40 12.02 18.90
N SER A 392 12.31 13.25 19.40
CA SER A 392 11.88 13.55 20.78
C SER A 392 10.44 13.11 21.10
N ASP A 393 9.54 13.23 20.13
CA ASP A 393 8.15 12.81 20.27
C ASP A 393 7.98 11.31 20.10
N LEU A 394 8.78 10.69 19.24
CA LEU A 394 8.83 9.24 19.08
C LEU A 394 9.41 8.52 20.30
N LEU A 395 10.43 9.11 20.94
CA LEU A 395 11.07 8.55 22.14
C LEU A 395 10.04 8.34 23.27
N LYS A 396 9.04 9.22 23.39
CA LYS A 396 7.94 9.09 24.37
C LYS A 396 7.07 7.86 24.11
N ASP A 397 6.89 7.49 22.85
CA ASP A 397 6.01 6.41 22.42
C ASP A 397 6.72 5.03 22.42
N ILE A 398 8.05 4.97 22.64
CA ILE A 398 8.85 3.72 22.61
C ILE A 398 8.38 2.70 23.65
N ASP A 399 8.07 3.12 24.87
CA ASP A 399 7.62 2.21 25.92
C ASP A 399 6.30 1.53 25.58
N SER A 400 5.36 2.30 25.01
CA SER A 400 4.09 1.77 24.50
C SER A 400 4.31 0.78 23.36
N LEU A 401 5.26 1.04 22.44
CA LEU A 401 5.61 0.10 21.37
C LEU A 401 6.20 -1.20 21.94
N TYR A 402 7.04 -1.14 22.97
CA TYR A 402 7.55 -2.34 23.63
C TYR A 402 6.46 -3.14 24.37
N ALA A 403 5.47 -2.47 24.97
CA ALA A 403 4.31 -3.13 25.57
C ALA A 403 3.49 -3.89 24.50
N ILE A 404 3.26 -3.26 23.34
CA ILE A 404 2.59 -3.89 22.19
C ILE A 404 3.37 -5.11 21.67
N VAL A 405 4.70 -5.04 21.65
CA VAL A 405 5.55 -6.18 21.26
C VAL A 405 5.40 -7.37 22.21
N GLN A 406 4.85 -7.21 23.41
CA GLN A 406 4.58 -8.35 24.30
C GLN A 406 3.15 -8.88 24.13
N THR A 407 2.17 -8.01 23.94
CA THR A 407 0.75 -8.37 23.91
C THR A 407 0.22 -8.75 22.52
N ALA A 408 0.81 -8.20 21.44
CA ALA A 408 0.26 -8.36 20.11
C ALA A 408 0.59 -9.70 19.43
N LYS A 409 -0.20 -10.04 18.40
CA LYS A 409 0.04 -11.17 17.48
C LYS A 409 1.42 -11.06 16.81
N PHE A 410 2.00 -12.20 16.45
CA PHE A 410 3.36 -12.30 15.90
C PHE A 410 3.63 -11.38 14.70
N SER A 411 2.74 -11.32 13.71
CA SER A 411 2.92 -10.43 12.55
C SER A 411 2.97 -8.94 12.94
N THR A 412 2.11 -8.51 13.85
CA THR A 412 2.08 -7.13 14.34
C THR A 412 3.33 -6.81 15.15
N SER A 413 3.72 -7.71 16.06
CA SER A 413 4.92 -7.52 16.87
C SER A 413 6.20 -7.48 16.04
N LEU A 414 6.31 -8.28 14.96
CA LEU A 414 7.42 -8.18 14.01
C LEU A 414 7.48 -6.83 13.29
N ASN A 415 6.33 -6.31 12.85
CA ASN A 415 6.31 -4.99 12.21
C ASN A 415 6.66 -3.88 13.22
N VAL A 416 6.27 -4.01 14.50
CA VAL A 416 6.68 -3.08 15.55
C VAL A 416 8.17 -3.20 15.87
N LEU A 417 8.71 -4.42 15.96
CA LEU A 417 10.14 -4.68 16.14
C LEU A 417 10.96 -4.08 14.99
N ARG A 418 10.47 -4.17 13.75
CA ARG A 418 11.09 -3.51 12.60
C ARG A 418 11.14 -1.99 12.78
N LEU A 419 10.04 -1.38 13.23
CA LEU A 419 9.98 0.06 13.47
C LEU A 419 10.95 0.46 14.58
N LEU A 420 10.95 -0.27 15.69
CA LEU A 420 11.89 -0.06 16.79
C LEU A 420 13.34 -0.17 16.32
N PHE A 421 13.68 -1.17 15.50
CA PHE A 421 15.01 -1.30 14.93
C PHE A 421 15.40 -0.08 14.08
N GLN A 422 14.49 0.44 13.26
CA GLN A 422 14.73 1.65 12.46
C GLN A 422 14.94 2.89 13.34
N ILE A 423 14.12 3.06 14.38
CA ILE A 423 14.22 4.19 15.33
C ILE A 423 15.56 4.13 16.08
N HIS A 424 15.89 2.98 16.69
CA HIS A 424 17.14 2.81 17.46
C HIS A 424 18.39 2.98 16.58
N SER A 425 18.32 2.52 15.32
CA SER A 425 19.43 2.72 14.36
C SER A 425 19.63 4.20 14.00
N ALA A 426 18.61 5.05 14.18
CA ALA A 426 18.67 6.48 13.89
C ALA A 426 19.05 7.33 15.11
N SER A 427 18.62 6.95 16.32
CA SER A 427 18.65 7.85 17.49
C SER A 427 19.87 7.74 18.40
N ASP A 428 20.42 6.55 18.69
CA ASP A 428 21.62 6.39 19.57
C ASP A 428 22.22 4.95 19.56
N GLY A 429 21.85 4.11 18.58
CA GLY A 429 22.26 2.70 18.52
C GLY A 429 21.26 1.74 19.18
N ILE A 430 21.44 0.45 18.93
CA ILE A 430 20.46 -0.58 19.31
C ILE A 430 20.63 -0.95 20.79
N THR A 431 19.58 -0.70 21.58
CA THR A 431 19.55 -1.00 23.01
C THR A 431 19.46 -2.49 23.33
N ASP A 432 20.02 -2.92 24.47
CA ASP A 432 19.89 -4.31 24.96
C ASP A 432 18.44 -4.75 25.16
N ARG A 433 17.55 -3.80 25.48
CA ARG A 433 16.10 -4.02 25.60
C ARG A 433 15.50 -4.54 24.29
N PHE A 434 15.93 -3.99 23.15
CA PHE A 434 15.50 -4.45 21.83
C PHE A 434 15.87 -5.91 21.62
N TYR A 435 17.14 -6.27 21.85
CA TYR A 435 17.61 -7.64 21.68
C TYR A 435 16.90 -8.61 22.62
N CYS A 436 16.65 -8.22 23.88
CA CYS A 436 15.88 -9.05 24.80
C CYS A 436 14.43 -9.26 24.32
N ALA A 437 13.78 -8.21 23.81
CA ALA A 437 12.42 -8.32 23.28
C ALA A 437 12.37 -9.22 22.03
N PHE A 438 13.32 -9.03 21.11
CA PHE A 438 13.44 -9.84 19.90
C PHE A 438 13.74 -11.31 20.23
N TYR A 439 14.70 -11.56 21.13
CA TYR A 439 15.08 -12.90 21.58
C TYR A 439 13.91 -13.66 22.19
N ARG A 440 13.15 -13.02 23.09
CA ARG A 440 11.93 -13.63 23.67
C ARG A 440 10.90 -13.96 22.60
N ARG A 441 10.73 -13.09 21.60
CA ARG A 441 9.72 -13.26 20.56
C ARG A 441 10.01 -14.43 19.62
N ILE A 442 11.27 -14.85 19.48
CA ILE A 442 11.66 -16.04 18.68
C ILE A 442 11.18 -17.35 19.30
N LEU A 443 11.10 -17.42 20.64
CA LEU A 443 10.77 -18.67 21.36
C LEU A 443 9.34 -19.15 21.13
N ASN A 444 8.40 -18.26 20.80
CA ASN A 444 6.99 -18.59 20.61
C ASN A 444 6.63 -18.54 19.12
N PRO A 445 6.84 -19.64 18.36
CA PRO A 445 6.59 -19.70 16.94
C PRO A 445 5.11 -19.83 16.55
N ASP A 446 4.18 -19.95 17.50
CA ASP A 446 2.75 -20.28 17.28
C ASP A 446 1.95 -19.30 16.39
N GLY A 447 2.58 -18.24 15.90
CA GLY A 447 2.01 -17.28 14.95
C GLY A 447 2.77 -17.14 13.62
N PHE A 448 3.74 -18.02 13.32
CA PHE A 448 4.46 -18.05 12.06
C PHE A 448 3.55 -18.56 10.93
N GLY A 449 2.73 -17.67 10.36
CA GLY A 449 2.13 -17.93 9.05
C GLY A 449 3.20 -17.86 7.97
N ASN A 450 3.13 -18.73 6.95
CA ASN A 450 4.12 -18.82 5.85
C ASN A 450 4.46 -17.46 5.21
N GLN A 451 3.51 -16.52 5.13
CA GLN A 451 3.69 -15.18 4.54
C GLN A 451 4.57 -14.24 5.37
N SER A 452 4.81 -14.56 6.65
CA SER A 452 5.60 -13.73 7.58
C SER A 452 7.07 -14.15 7.69
N HIS A 453 7.43 -15.35 7.21
CA HIS A 453 8.79 -15.90 7.34
C HIS A 453 9.82 -15.02 6.64
N SER A 454 9.57 -14.63 5.40
CA SER A 454 10.49 -13.78 4.63
C SER A 454 10.79 -12.46 5.35
N LYS A 455 9.76 -11.80 5.88
CA LYS A 455 9.91 -10.53 6.63
C LYS A 455 10.71 -10.74 7.92
N PHE A 456 10.42 -11.82 8.64
CA PHE A 456 11.16 -12.21 9.84
C PHE A 456 12.65 -12.43 9.55
N PHE A 457 12.99 -13.33 8.63
CA PHE A 457 14.39 -13.66 8.31
C PHE A 457 15.13 -12.44 7.75
N SER A 458 14.47 -11.58 6.96
CA SER A 458 15.08 -10.33 6.49
C SER A 458 15.43 -9.36 7.63
N LEU A 459 14.61 -9.31 8.69
CA LEU A 459 14.87 -8.48 9.86
C LEU A 459 15.94 -9.13 10.74
N LEU A 460 15.82 -10.44 10.99
CA LEU A 460 16.78 -11.24 11.75
C LEU A 460 18.19 -11.07 11.20
N GLN A 461 18.37 -11.23 9.88
CA GLN A 461 19.67 -11.07 9.25
C GLN A 461 20.24 -9.67 9.46
N ARG A 462 19.43 -8.61 9.31
CA ARG A 462 19.86 -7.23 9.56
C ARG A 462 20.22 -6.99 11.04
N VAL A 463 19.43 -7.53 11.96
CA VAL A 463 19.66 -7.42 13.40
C VAL A 463 20.97 -8.10 13.80
N LEU A 464 21.22 -9.31 13.32
CA LEU A 464 22.40 -10.09 13.68
C LEU A 464 23.68 -9.55 13.01
N LYS A 465 23.60 -9.03 11.78
CA LYS A 465 24.76 -8.39 11.12
C LYS A 465 25.19 -7.09 11.81
N ASN A 466 24.23 -6.28 12.27
CA ASN A 466 24.53 -5.04 12.98
C ASN A 466 25.06 -5.27 14.41
N ASP A 467 24.91 -6.47 14.98
CA ASP A 467 25.31 -6.77 16.34
C ASP A 467 26.80 -7.10 16.42
N LEU A 468 27.55 -6.38 17.25
CA LEU A 468 28.98 -6.59 17.49
C LEU A 468 29.25 -7.62 18.60
N VAL A 469 28.25 -7.95 19.43
CA VAL A 469 28.44 -8.83 20.59
C VAL A 469 28.26 -10.29 20.20
N GLU A 470 29.37 -11.02 20.03
CA GLU A 470 29.36 -12.43 19.61
C GLU A 470 28.54 -13.34 20.54
N CYS A 471 28.64 -13.14 21.86
CA CYS A 471 27.90 -13.88 22.88
C CYS A 471 26.38 -13.86 22.63
N ARG A 472 25.89 -12.69 22.24
CA ARG A 472 24.47 -12.44 21.98
C ARG A 472 24.05 -13.07 20.67
N VAL A 473 24.83 -12.87 19.60
CA VAL A 473 24.58 -13.47 18.28
C VAL A 473 24.53 -14.99 18.39
N ARG A 474 25.41 -15.59 19.18
CA ARG A 474 25.41 -17.02 19.42
C ARG A 474 24.18 -17.51 20.18
N ALA A 475 23.74 -16.77 21.21
CA ALA A 475 22.47 -17.08 21.88
C ALA A 475 21.29 -17.08 20.90
N PHE A 476 21.25 -16.14 19.95
CA PHE A 476 20.26 -16.14 18.88
C PHE A 476 20.36 -17.38 17.99
N ILE A 477 21.56 -17.72 17.50
CA ILE A 477 21.78 -18.91 16.65
C ILE A 477 21.34 -20.18 17.38
N LYS A 478 21.73 -20.35 18.64
CA LYS A 478 21.40 -21.52 19.46
C LYS A 478 19.88 -21.67 19.62
N ARG A 479 19.19 -20.58 19.96
CA ARG A 479 17.71 -20.58 20.06
C ARG A 479 17.05 -20.85 18.71
N LEU A 480 17.59 -20.32 17.62
CA LEU A 480 17.05 -20.55 16.28
C LEU A 480 17.13 -22.03 15.88
N PHE A 481 18.24 -22.72 16.18
CA PHE A 481 18.32 -24.16 15.94
C PHE A 481 17.33 -24.95 16.79
N GLN A 482 17.10 -24.54 18.03
CA GLN A 482 16.08 -25.16 18.90
C GLN A 482 14.67 -25.00 18.33
N VAL A 483 14.32 -23.79 17.88
CA VAL A 483 13.02 -23.54 17.25
C VAL A 483 12.91 -24.27 15.91
N ALA A 484 14.00 -24.39 15.15
CA ALA A 484 14.03 -25.09 13.87
C ALA A 484 13.61 -26.57 14.03
N LEU A 485 14.03 -27.24 15.10
CA LEU A 485 13.68 -28.64 15.39
C LEU A 485 12.16 -28.87 15.55
N ALA A 486 11.44 -27.88 16.07
CA ALA A 486 10.00 -27.97 16.31
C ALA A 486 9.15 -27.37 15.17
N SER A 487 9.78 -26.79 14.16
CA SER A 487 9.11 -26.02 13.10
C SER A 487 8.97 -26.79 11.78
N SER A 488 8.24 -26.21 10.82
CA SER A 488 8.15 -26.79 9.47
C SER A 488 9.51 -26.88 8.76
N ALA A 489 9.68 -27.85 7.86
CA ALA A 489 10.91 -28.00 7.05
C ALA A 489 11.32 -26.71 6.33
N SER A 490 10.34 -25.91 5.88
CA SER A 490 10.59 -24.62 5.21
C SER A 490 11.25 -23.59 6.14
N PHE A 491 10.83 -23.54 7.40
CA PHE A 491 11.40 -22.65 8.42
C PHE A 491 12.80 -23.14 8.85
N ALA A 492 12.96 -24.45 9.03
CA ALA A 492 14.25 -25.05 9.36
C ALA A 492 15.30 -24.77 8.26
N ALA A 493 14.94 -24.95 6.97
CA ALA A 493 15.81 -24.63 5.85
C ALA A 493 16.20 -23.14 5.81
N ALA A 494 15.22 -22.24 5.97
CA ALA A 494 15.48 -20.80 6.00
C ALA A 494 16.36 -20.37 7.19
N THR A 495 16.19 -21.02 8.34
CA THR A 495 17.02 -20.82 9.52
C THR A 495 18.47 -21.22 9.25
N LEU A 496 18.69 -22.41 8.71
CA LEU A 496 20.02 -22.90 8.36
C LEU A 496 20.71 -21.99 7.34
N LEU A 497 20.00 -21.51 6.32
CA LEU A 497 20.52 -20.56 5.34
C LEU A 497 20.86 -19.19 5.96
N THR A 498 20.03 -18.68 6.86
CA THR A 498 20.30 -17.39 7.51
C THR A 498 21.51 -17.50 8.44
N CYS A 499 21.58 -18.59 9.21
CA CYS A 499 22.73 -18.88 10.07
C CYS A 499 24.00 -19.11 9.25
N SER A 500 23.93 -19.77 8.08
CA SER A 500 25.12 -20.02 7.26
C SER A 500 25.78 -18.73 6.78
N VAL A 501 24.98 -17.74 6.36
CA VAL A 501 25.51 -16.43 5.95
C VAL A 501 26.24 -15.73 7.11
N ILE A 502 25.71 -15.83 8.34
CA ILE A 502 26.30 -15.19 9.51
C ILE A 502 27.57 -15.94 9.97
N ILE A 503 27.55 -17.28 9.94
CA ILE A 503 28.68 -18.12 10.32
C ILE A 503 29.83 -18.00 9.31
N GLN A 504 29.54 -17.81 8.02
CA GLN A 504 30.56 -17.52 7.01
C GLN A 504 31.30 -16.21 7.30
N GLU A 505 30.60 -15.17 7.76
CA GLU A 505 31.22 -13.90 8.15
C GLU A 505 32.00 -14.04 9.48
N ARG A 506 31.53 -14.88 10.41
CA ARG A 506 32.12 -15.06 11.75
C ARG A 506 32.16 -16.55 12.15
N PRO A 507 33.24 -17.28 11.79
CA PRO A 507 33.32 -18.73 12.02
C PRO A 507 33.49 -19.12 13.49
N SER A 508 33.85 -18.18 14.37
CA SER A 508 33.97 -18.35 15.84
C SER A 508 32.64 -18.66 16.53
N LEU A 509 31.51 -18.39 15.87
CA LEU A 509 30.18 -18.48 16.47
C LEU A 509 29.64 -19.91 16.57
N LEU A 510 30.05 -20.80 15.66
CA LEU A 510 29.61 -22.19 15.66
C LEU A 510 30.50 -22.97 16.64
N ARG A 511 29.93 -23.82 17.50
CA ARG A 511 30.69 -24.77 18.34
C ARG A 511 30.14 -26.19 18.18
N LEU A 512 31.03 -27.11 17.82
CA LEU A 512 30.72 -28.50 17.48
C LEU A 512 31.65 -29.35 18.34
N ASP A 513 31.22 -30.58 18.61
CA ASP A 513 31.99 -31.52 19.40
C ASP A 513 33.06 -32.15 18.50
N GLU A 514 34.33 -31.92 18.81
CA GLU A 514 35.48 -32.53 18.10
C GLU A 514 35.52 -34.05 18.33
N SER A 515 34.87 -34.58 19.38
CA SER A 515 34.93 -36.01 19.72
C SER A 515 33.98 -36.91 18.92
N LEU A 516 32.95 -36.36 18.26
CA LEU A 516 32.02 -37.10 17.41
C LEU A 516 32.56 -37.33 15.98
N GLU A 517 33.68 -36.71 15.62
CA GLU A 517 34.35 -36.85 14.32
C GLU A 517 34.87 -38.28 14.11
N ASN A 518 35.40 -38.89 15.17
CA ASN A 518 35.98 -40.24 15.16
C ASN A 518 34.95 -41.37 14.92
N GLN A 519 33.66 -41.15 15.23
CA GLN A 519 32.64 -42.18 15.00
C GLN A 519 32.24 -42.28 13.52
N THR A 520 32.20 -41.15 12.80
CA THR A 520 31.84 -41.15 11.38
C THR A 520 32.98 -41.60 10.45
N GLU A 521 34.23 -41.43 10.88
CA GLU A 521 35.39 -42.01 10.19
C GLU A 521 35.47 -43.52 10.44
N ASN A 522 35.22 -43.97 11.68
CA ASN A 522 35.12 -45.40 11.99
C ASN A 522 33.99 -46.10 11.23
N GLU A 523 32.82 -45.48 11.05
CA GLU A 523 31.74 -46.07 10.24
C GLU A 523 32.08 -46.14 8.74
N LYS A 524 32.93 -45.24 8.23
CA LYS A 524 33.39 -45.27 6.82
C LYS A 524 34.51 -46.28 6.62
N THR A 525 35.42 -46.43 7.58
CA THR A 525 36.46 -47.47 7.53
C THR A 525 35.85 -48.86 7.64
N ILE A 526 34.88 -49.08 8.53
CA ILE A 526 34.16 -50.37 8.64
C ILE A 526 33.46 -50.74 7.33
N LYS A 527 32.78 -49.79 6.66
CA LYS A 527 32.13 -50.04 5.37
C LYS A 527 33.11 -50.27 4.21
N ASN A 528 34.30 -49.68 4.27
CA ASN A 528 35.36 -49.95 3.30
C ASN A 528 36.01 -51.32 3.56
N GLU A 529 36.19 -51.73 4.81
CA GLU A 529 36.66 -53.06 5.17
C GLU A 529 35.68 -54.17 4.77
N GLU A 530 34.37 -53.93 4.90
CA GLU A 530 33.32 -54.86 4.44
C GLU A 530 33.33 -55.01 2.91
N LYS A 531 33.50 -53.91 2.16
CA LYS A 531 33.62 -53.97 0.69
C LYS A 531 34.88 -54.70 0.23
N ILE A 532 36.02 -54.50 0.91
CA ILE A 532 37.27 -55.21 0.59
C ILE A 532 37.11 -56.72 0.88
N LYS A 533 36.37 -57.10 1.93
CA LYS A 533 36.07 -58.51 2.22
C LYS A 533 35.13 -59.13 1.17
N GLU A 534 34.14 -58.41 0.69
CA GLU A 534 33.27 -58.86 -0.41
C GLU A 534 34.05 -59.03 -1.73
N GLU A 535 34.93 -58.09 -2.07
CA GLU A 535 35.78 -58.18 -3.26
C GLU A 535 36.79 -59.34 -3.18
N ASN A 536 37.39 -59.56 -2.02
CA ASN A 536 38.31 -60.68 -1.80
C ASN A 536 37.59 -62.04 -1.81
N SER A 537 36.38 -62.12 -1.25
CA SER A 537 35.56 -63.34 -1.33
C SER A 537 35.12 -63.64 -2.78
N ALA A 538 34.83 -62.61 -3.58
CA ALA A 538 34.52 -62.77 -4.99
C ALA A 538 35.74 -63.26 -5.82
N LEU A 539 36.96 -62.84 -5.46
CA LEU A 539 38.19 -63.33 -6.07
C LEU A 539 38.49 -64.78 -5.69
N GLU A 540 38.27 -65.17 -4.43
CA GLU A 540 38.39 -66.55 -3.97
C GLU A 540 37.39 -67.47 -4.69
N GLN A 541 36.13 -67.04 -4.87
CA GLN A 541 35.15 -67.81 -5.66
C GLN A 541 35.54 -67.92 -7.14
N LYS A 542 36.21 -66.90 -7.70
CA LYS A 542 36.72 -66.93 -9.08
C LYS A 542 37.91 -67.88 -9.25
N LEU A 543 38.78 -67.96 -8.23
CA LEU A 543 39.89 -68.92 -8.18
C LEU A 543 39.37 -70.35 -8.07
N VAL A 544 38.38 -70.59 -7.20
CA VAL A 544 37.72 -71.91 -7.06
C VAL A 544 36.99 -72.32 -8.34
N TRP A 545 36.37 -71.38 -9.06
CA TRP A 545 35.77 -71.65 -10.38
C TRP A 545 36.79 -72.04 -11.45
N PHE A 546 38.00 -71.46 -11.40
CA PHE A 546 39.12 -71.82 -12.28
C PHE A 546 39.69 -73.20 -11.94
N GLU A 547 39.79 -73.55 -10.65
CA GLU A 547 40.28 -74.86 -10.20
C GLU A 547 39.28 -76.00 -10.47
N GLN A 548 37.97 -75.72 -10.48
CA GLN A 548 36.93 -76.74 -10.63
C GLN A 548 36.53 -77.02 -12.09
N ASN A 549 36.80 -76.12 -13.03
CA ASN A 549 36.46 -76.30 -14.45
C ASN A 549 37.67 -76.66 -15.34
N GLY A 550 38.83 -76.94 -14.74
CA GLY A 550 40.07 -77.26 -15.45
C GLY A 550 40.42 -78.75 -15.48
N ASN A 551 39.44 -79.68 -15.53
CA ASN A 551 39.75 -81.12 -15.73
C ASN A 551 38.57 -81.97 -16.26
N SER A 552 38.43 -82.06 -17.58
CA SER A 552 37.87 -83.21 -18.35
C SER A 552 37.88 -82.83 -19.83
N ALA A 553 38.28 -83.62 -20.81
CA ALA A 553 38.99 -84.89 -20.94
C ALA A 553 39.32 -84.94 -22.44
N ASP A 554 40.50 -85.47 -22.76
CA ASP A 554 40.90 -86.22 -23.95
C ASP A 554 40.49 -85.82 -25.39
N GLU A 555 41.46 -86.06 -26.28
CA GLU A 555 41.38 -86.31 -27.74
C GLU A 555 41.45 -85.13 -28.74
N GLU A 556 42.61 -85.09 -29.43
CA GLU A 556 42.93 -84.70 -30.82
C GLU A 556 42.61 -83.29 -31.39
N GLU A 557 43.69 -82.65 -31.89
CA GLU A 557 43.81 -81.61 -32.96
C GLU A 557 43.09 -80.25 -32.71
N GLU A 558 43.66 -79.04 -32.86
CA GLU A 558 44.80 -78.50 -33.60
C GLU A 558 45.17 -77.10 -33.01
N GLU A 559 46.43 -76.71 -33.22
CA GLU A 559 46.98 -75.34 -33.33
C GLU A 559 47.17 -74.39 -32.11
N THR A 560 48.46 -74.36 -31.74
CA THR A 560 49.32 -73.22 -31.35
C THR A 560 49.46 -72.87 -29.87
N TYR A 561 50.51 -73.42 -29.24
CA TYR A 561 51.03 -72.92 -27.96
C TYR A 561 52.57 -72.90 -27.90
N PHE A 562 53.06 -71.90 -27.18
CA PHE A 562 54.44 -71.46 -27.00
C PHE A 562 54.95 -72.00 -25.66
N ASP A 563 56.01 -72.81 -25.65
CA ASP A 563 56.61 -73.33 -24.42
C ASP A 563 57.43 -72.27 -23.67
N ILE A 564 57.06 -72.05 -22.41
CA ILE A 564 57.94 -71.53 -21.37
C ILE A 564 58.74 -72.72 -20.81
N LYS A 565 60.06 -72.54 -20.65
CA LYS A 565 60.91 -73.41 -19.82
C LYS A 565 61.40 -72.67 -18.58
N ASP A 566 61.43 -73.43 -17.50
CA ASP A 566 61.58 -73.07 -16.11
C ASP A 566 62.95 -72.53 -15.65
N GLU A 567 62.81 -71.63 -14.67
CA GLU A 567 63.54 -71.47 -13.40
C GLU A 567 65.07 -71.30 -13.32
N SER A 568 65.46 -70.15 -12.72
CA SER A 568 66.55 -70.07 -11.75
C SER A 568 66.01 -69.58 -10.40
N SER A 569 66.05 -70.46 -9.41
CA SER A 569 65.48 -70.43 -8.06
C SER A 569 66.20 -69.52 -7.04
N ASP A 570 66.83 -68.43 -7.50
CA ASP A 570 67.68 -67.56 -6.67
C ASP A 570 67.06 -66.18 -6.33
N GLU A 571 65.95 -65.79 -6.96
CA GLU A 571 65.27 -64.51 -6.69
C GLU A 571 64.19 -64.61 -5.59
N LEU A 572 63.49 -65.74 -5.49
CA LEU A 572 62.45 -65.98 -4.48
C LEU A 572 63.00 -65.96 -3.04
N ASN A 573 64.23 -66.46 -2.84
CA ASN A 573 64.89 -66.50 -1.53
C ASN A 573 65.39 -65.13 -1.04
N LYS A 574 65.53 -64.14 -1.94
CA LYS A 574 65.87 -62.75 -1.57
C LYS A 574 64.65 -61.96 -1.14
N GLU A 575 63.46 -62.25 -1.67
CA GLU A 575 62.20 -61.59 -1.29
C GLU A 575 61.69 -62.07 0.08
N ILE A 576 61.77 -63.37 0.37
CA ILE A 576 61.38 -63.94 1.67
C ILE A 576 62.27 -63.41 2.82
N LYS A 577 63.57 -63.13 2.55
CA LYS A 577 64.48 -62.50 3.52
C LYS A 577 64.15 -61.02 3.75
N LYS A 578 63.68 -60.29 2.74
CA LYS A 578 63.25 -58.89 2.87
C LYS A 578 61.95 -58.76 3.66
N GLU A 579 61.00 -59.68 3.48
CA GLU A 579 59.75 -59.70 4.24
C GLU A 579 59.94 -60.06 5.72
N LYS A 580 60.82 -61.02 6.05
CA LYS A 580 61.13 -61.35 7.46
C LYS A 580 61.78 -60.18 8.23
N ILE A 581 62.63 -59.39 7.56
CA ILE A 581 63.26 -58.18 8.14
C ILE A 581 62.24 -57.05 8.35
N LEU A 582 61.22 -56.96 7.48
CA LEU A 582 60.14 -55.96 7.57
C LEU A 582 59.15 -56.30 8.69
N ILE A 583 58.84 -57.58 8.88
CA ILE A 583 57.99 -58.08 9.99
C ILE A 583 58.68 -57.87 11.34
N GLN A 584 60.01 -58.06 11.42
CA GLN A 584 60.79 -57.83 12.65
C GLN A 584 60.92 -56.34 13.02
N LYS A 585 61.01 -55.43 12.02
CA LYS A 585 60.92 -53.97 12.22
C LYS A 585 59.53 -53.50 12.67
N ASN A 586 58.46 -54.18 12.24
CA ASN A 586 57.10 -53.87 12.66
C ASN A 586 56.77 -54.39 14.07
N PHE A 587 57.39 -55.50 14.52
CA PHE A 587 57.28 -56.00 15.89
C PHE A 587 57.96 -55.08 16.93
N GLN A 588 59.06 -54.42 16.57
CA GLN A 588 59.75 -53.47 17.45
C GLN A 588 58.99 -52.14 17.61
N LYS A 589 58.29 -51.68 16.56
CA LYS A 589 57.37 -50.52 16.61
C LYS A 589 56.11 -50.77 17.45
N LEU A 590 55.67 -52.02 17.58
CA LEU A 590 54.54 -52.41 18.43
C LEU A 590 54.91 -52.43 19.93
N GLN A 591 56.18 -52.64 20.29
CA GLN A 591 56.67 -52.53 21.67
C GLN A 591 56.83 -51.08 22.14
N ASP A 592 57.24 -50.16 21.26
CA ASP A 592 57.34 -48.74 21.59
C ASP A 592 55.94 -48.08 21.74
N GLY A 593 54.93 -48.56 21.01
CA GLY A 593 53.54 -48.13 21.16
C GLY A 593 52.82 -48.64 22.42
N PHE A 594 53.34 -49.67 23.09
CA PHE A 594 52.76 -50.21 24.33
C PHE A 594 53.22 -49.44 25.57
N ILE A 595 54.38 -48.77 25.53
CA ILE A 595 54.93 -47.98 26.64
C ILE A 595 54.20 -46.63 26.78
N ASP A 596 53.74 -46.02 25.69
CA ASP A 596 52.98 -44.75 25.71
C ASP A 596 51.53 -44.90 26.22
N VAL A 597 50.93 -46.09 26.10
CA VAL A 597 49.59 -46.38 26.66
C VAL A 597 49.63 -46.53 28.20
N ILE A 598 50.77 -46.94 28.76
CA ILE A 598 50.97 -47.07 30.21
C ILE A 598 51.36 -45.71 30.81
N PHE A 599 52.21 -44.93 30.14
CA PHE A 599 52.53 -43.56 30.58
C PHE A 599 51.32 -42.62 30.51
N SER A 600 50.46 -42.73 29.50
CA SER A 600 49.22 -41.92 29.40
C SER A 600 48.16 -42.29 30.45
N LYS A 601 47.99 -43.57 30.80
CA LYS A 601 47.09 -43.98 31.91
C LYS A 601 47.59 -43.56 33.29
N ILE A 602 48.90 -43.56 33.54
CA ILE A 602 49.50 -43.07 34.79
C ILE A 602 49.46 -41.54 34.86
N PHE A 603 49.65 -40.85 33.73
CA PHE A 603 49.55 -39.39 33.62
C PHE A 603 48.11 -38.92 33.87
N ILE A 604 47.09 -39.58 33.28
CA ILE A 604 45.67 -39.22 33.47
C ILE A 604 45.20 -39.43 34.91
N LYS A 605 45.66 -40.47 35.61
CA LYS A 605 45.31 -40.72 37.03
C LYS A 605 45.99 -39.73 37.99
N LYS A 606 47.19 -39.25 37.65
CA LYS A 606 47.95 -38.23 38.41
C LYS A 606 47.49 -36.80 38.10
N PHE A 607 47.01 -36.54 36.88
CA PHE A 607 46.42 -35.26 36.46
C PHE A 607 45.00 -35.06 37.02
N SER A 608 44.21 -36.14 37.15
CA SER A 608 42.88 -36.07 37.79
C SER A 608 42.95 -35.81 39.30
N SER A 609 44.00 -36.28 39.99
CA SER A 609 44.26 -35.90 41.39
C SER A 609 44.83 -34.47 41.52
N PHE A 610 45.62 -34.02 40.55
CA PHE A 610 46.25 -32.68 40.58
C PHE A 610 45.25 -31.53 40.29
N ILE A 611 44.26 -31.74 39.43
CA ILE A 611 43.22 -30.72 39.11
C ILE A 611 42.20 -30.54 40.27
N PHE A 612 41.99 -31.57 41.10
CA PHE A 612 41.11 -31.50 42.27
C PHE A 612 41.76 -30.82 43.49
N GLU A 613 43.10 -30.77 43.54
CA GLU A 613 43.88 -30.20 44.65
C GLU A 613 44.41 -28.78 44.36
N ALA A 614 44.50 -28.39 43.08
CA ALA A 614 44.83 -27.02 42.66
C ALA A 614 43.64 -26.04 42.76
N SER A 615 42.40 -26.54 42.84
CA SER A 615 41.19 -25.70 42.98
C SER A 615 40.81 -25.40 44.44
N SER A 616 41.47 -26.04 45.41
CA SER A 616 41.22 -25.91 46.85
C SER A 616 42.35 -25.23 47.62
N SER A 617 43.49 -24.92 46.98
CA SER A 617 44.69 -24.33 47.61
C SER A 617 44.95 -22.85 47.30
N THR A 618 44.18 -22.21 46.41
CA THR A 618 44.28 -20.75 46.12
C THR A 618 43.10 -19.92 46.63
N LEU A 619 42.45 -20.36 47.73
CA LEU A 619 41.35 -19.60 48.36
C LEU A 619 41.40 -19.57 49.90
N ASN A 620 42.54 -19.90 50.50
CA ASN A 620 42.78 -19.73 51.94
C ASN A 620 44.02 -18.88 52.19
N ASN A 621 43.97 -17.61 51.79
CA ASN A 621 44.73 -16.54 52.44
C ASN A 621 44.21 -15.21 51.90
N ILE A 622 43.25 -14.62 52.61
CA ILE A 622 43.07 -13.20 52.93
C ILE A 622 41.78 -13.18 53.76
N LYS A 623 41.94 -13.36 55.07
CA LYS A 623 41.02 -12.76 56.05
C LYS A 623 41.73 -11.54 56.61
N SER A 624 41.36 -10.37 56.09
CA SER A 624 41.24 -9.18 56.92
C SER A 624 40.38 -8.12 56.21
N ASP A 625 39.38 -7.69 56.96
CA ASP A 625 38.83 -6.34 56.98
C ASP A 625 37.76 -5.90 55.97
N LYS A 626 36.58 -5.73 56.57
CA LYS A 626 35.64 -4.61 56.45
C LYS A 626 34.67 -4.63 55.26
N GLN A 627 33.41 -4.85 55.64
CA GLN A 627 32.18 -4.25 55.14
C GLN A 627 32.37 -3.17 54.06
N ASN A 628 31.76 -3.37 52.89
CA ASN A 628 30.85 -2.40 52.27
C ASN A 628 30.10 -3.02 51.08
N ASN A 629 28.78 -2.81 51.08
CA ASN A 629 27.84 -3.29 50.08
C ASN A 629 28.17 -2.74 48.67
N ILE A 630 28.60 -3.63 47.78
CA ILE A 630 28.57 -3.42 46.33
C ILE A 630 27.57 -4.44 45.77
N PRO A 631 26.57 -4.06 44.95
CA PRO A 631 25.69 -5.04 44.33
C PRO A 631 26.54 -5.95 43.43
N SER A 632 26.66 -7.23 43.79
CA SER A 632 27.38 -8.22 43.00
C SER A 632 26.80 -8.30 41.59
N LEU A 633 27.63 -8.14 40.56
CA LEU A 633 27.24 -8.43 39.18
C LEU A 633 26.66 -9.86 39.08
N PRO A 634 25.61 -10.08 38.26
CA PRO A 634 25.00 -11.41 38.13
C PRO A 634 26.04 -12.44 37.66
N LYS A 635 26.17 -13.54 38.42
CA LYS A 635 27.06 -14.67 38.08
C LYS A 635 26.77 -15.14 36.64
N ARG A 636 27.79 -15.15 35.77
CA ARG A 636 27.69 -15.76 34.43
C ARG A 636 27.37 -17.25 34.60
N ARG A 637 26.35 -17.73 33.88
CA ARG A 637 25.94 -19.13 33.91
C ARG A 637 26.89 -19.96 33.06
N ASN A 638 27.28 -21.14 33.57
CA ASN A 638 28.17 -22.09 32.88
C ASN A 638 27.42 -23.06 31.95
N ALA A 639 26.08 -23.00 31.92
CA ALA A 639 25.23 -23.88 31.13
C ALA A 639 24.15 -23.06 30.40
N TYR A 640 23.73 -23.55 29.23
CA TYR A 640 22.70 -22.89 28.43
C TYR A 640 21.30 -23.07 29.04
N ASP A 641 20.58 -21.97 29.23
CA ASP A 641 19.17 -21.96 29.64
C ASP A 641 18.28 -21.57 28.44
N PRO A 642 17.48 -22.51 27.90
CA PRO A 642 16.53 -22.24 26.81
C PRO A 642 15.50 -21.16 27.16
N ASN A 643 15.10 -21.06 28.42
CA ASN A 643 14.07 -20.13 28.90
C ASN A 643 14.63 -18.75 29.29
N ALA A 644 15.94 -18.54 29.11
CA ALA A 644 16.58 -17.27 29.44
C ALA A 644 15.92 -16.12 28.66
N ARG A 645 15.59 -15.05 29.40
CA ARG A 645 14.91 -13.87 28.86
C ARG A 645 15.87 -12.88 28.18
N ASN A 646 17.13 -12.84 28.62
CA ASN A 646 18.17 -11.97 28.06
C ASN A 646 19.20 -12.86 27.36
N PRO A 647 19.50 -12.61 26.07
CA PRO A 647 20.46 -13.44 25.32
C PRO A 647 21.87 -13.42 25.93
N LEU A 648 22.32 -12.32 26.53
CA LEU A 648 23.65 -12.19 27.14
C LEU A 648 23.86 -13.11 28.34
N PHE A 649 22.77 -13.46 29.04
CA PHE A 649 22.80 -14.33 30.22
C PHE A 649 22.25 -15.73 29.92
N SER A 650 22.10 -16.09 28.65
CA SER A 650 21.60 -17.41 28.26
C SER A 650 22.61 -18.54 28.50
N GLY A 651 23.91 -18.23 28.59
CA GLY A 651 24.96 -19.25 28.69
C GLY A 651 25.23 -19.99 27.38
N ALA A 652 24.74 -19.49 26.24
CA ALA A 652 24.94 -20.11 24.92
C ALA A 652 26.42 -20.21 24.53
N ASP A 653 27.26 -19.35 25.10
CA ASP A 653 28.70 -19.40 24.85
C ASP A 653 29.35 -20.69 25.31
N PHE A 654 28.79 -21.37 26.28
CA PHE A 654 29.36 -22.58 26.86
C PHE A 654 28.71 -23.87 26.32
N SER A 655 27.70 -23.77 25.45
CA SER A 655 26.99 -24.94 24.91
C SER A 655 27.40 -25.28 23.47
N LEU A 656 27.48 -26.56 23.17
CA LEU A 656 27.72 -27.09 21.82
C LEU A 656 26.42 -27.06 21.01
N ASP A 657 26.49 -26.82 19.70
CA ASP A 657 25.33 -26.74 18.78
C ASP A 657 24.82 -28.13 18.36
N THR A 658 24.43 -28.96 19.34
CA THR A 658 24.01 -30.35 19.15
C THR A 658 22.77 -30.52 18.27
N GLU A 659 21.91 -29.50 18.20
CA GLU A 659 20.70 -29.49 17.38
C GLU A 659 21.00 -29.66 15.89
N LEU A 660 22.19 -29.24 15.43
CA LEU A 660 22.62 -29.41 14.04
C LEU A 660 22.77 -30.88 13.65
N TYR A 661 23.24 -31.74 14.54
CA TYR A 661 23.35 -33.18 14.25
C TYR A 661 21.96 -33.82 14.10
N THR A 662 20.99 -33.38 14.88
CA THR A 662 19.59 -33.80 14.72
C THR A 662 18.99 -33.28 13.42
N LEU A 663 19.25 -32.01 13.05
CA LEU A 663 18.83 -31.45 11.75
C LEU A 663 19.51 -32.13 10.55
N ALA A 664 20.72 -32.66 10.70
CA ALA A 664 21.40 -33.44 9.66
C ALA A 664 20.74 -34.81 9.38
N ARG A 665 19.88 -35.28 10.29
CA ARG A 665 19.05 -36.49 10.18
C ARG A 665 17.58 -36.16 9.88
N HIS A 666 17.28 -34.92 9.52
CA HIS A 666 15.91 -34.47 9.24
C HIS A 666 15.31 -35.19 8.01
N TYR A 667 14.00 -35.48 8.03
CA TYR A 667 13.31 -36.24 6.97
C TYR A 667 13.38 -35.56 5.60
N HIS A 668 13.36 -34.22 5.58
CA HIS A 668 13.45 -33.44 4.35
C HIS A 668 14.90 -33.35 3.85
N PRO A 669 15.22 -33.79 2.61
CA PRO A 669 16.59 -33.92 2.12
C PRO A 669 17.35 -32.59 2.09
N THR A 670 16.68 -31.49 1.74
CA THR A 670 17.31 -30.16 1.71
C THR A 670 17.76 -29.68 3.09
N VAL A 671 16.96 -29.92 4.14
CA VAL A 671 17.31 -29.52 5.52
C VAL A 671 18.52 -30.31 5.99
N ALA A 672 18.51 -31.62 5.74
CA ALA A 672 19.63 -32.51 6.05
C ALA A 672 20.91 -32.11 5.31
N SER A 673 20.81 -31.81 4.01
CA SER A 673 21.93 -31.35 3.19
C SER A 673 22.51 -30.02 3.70
N PHE A 674 21.68 -29.03 4.02
CA PHE A 674 22.14 -27.74 4.55
C PHE A 674 22.82 -27.88 5.92
N ALA A 675 22.26 -28.71 6.81
CA ALA A 675 22.87 -28.97 8.12
C ALA A 675 24.23 -29.68 7.98
N ARG A 676 24.34 -30.69 7.11
CA ARG A 676 25.63 -31.37 6.81
C ARG A 676 26.65 -30.42 6.23
N THR A 677 26.23 -29.54 5.31
CA THR A 677 27.11 -28.54 4.70
C THR A 677 27.66 -27.56 5.72
N LEU A 678 26.85 -27.14 6.70
CA LEU A 678 27.30 -26.29 7.81
C LEU A 678 28.32 -26.98 8.70
N ILE A 679 28.11 -28.25 9.02
CA ILE A 679 29.04 -29.06 9.82
C ILE A 679 30.38 -29.21 9.06
N GLN A 680 30.33 -29.63 7.80
CA GLN A 680 31.52 -29.82 6.94
C GLN A 680 32.25 -28.51 6.63
N GLY A 681 31.53 -27.42 6.43
CA GLY A 681 32.10 -26.10 6.13
C GLY A 681 33.01 -25.60 7.26
N ARG A 682 32.68 -25.91 8.52
CA ARG A 682 33.55 -25.59 9.66
C ARG A 682 34.79 -26.48 9.72
N LEU A 683 34.66 -27.78 9.45
CA LEU A 683 35.79 -28.71 9.39
C LEU A 683 36.85 -28.24 8.38
N ASN A 684 36.42 -27.83 7.19
CA ASN A 684 37.33 -27.31 6.17
C ASN A 684 38.01 -25.98 6.60
N SER A 685 37.33 -25.14 7.37
CA SER A 685 37.89 -23.88 7.88
C SER A 685 38.89 -24.08 9.03
N LEU A 686 38.71 -25.12 9.85
CA LEU A 686 39.62 -25.49 10.94
C LEU A 686 40.86 -26.18 10.39
N GLN A 687 40.71 -27.09 9.41
CA GLN A 687 41.83 -27.70 8.70
C GLN A 687 42.71 -26.64 8.01
N ARG A 688 42.14 -25.63 7.34
CA ARG A 688 42.93 -24.53 6.76
C ARG A 688 43.68 -23.67 7.79
N ARG A 689 43.23 -23.63 9.05
CA ARG A 689 43.90 -22.91 10.14
C ARG A 689 44.96 -23.73 10.86
N SER A 690 44.94 -25.07 10.75
CA SER A 690 45.98 -25.94 11.31
C SER A 690 47.16 -26.18 10.35
N PHE A 691 47.02 -25.80 9.07
CA PHE A 691 48.06 -25.92 8.04
C PHE A 691 48.85 -24.61 7.79
N ASN A 692 48.44 -23.49 8.39
CA ASN A 692 49.20 -22.23 8.44
C ASN A 692 49.72 -22.03 9.87
#